data_AF-A0A956JXA6-F1
#
_entry.id   AF-A0A956JXA6-F1
#
_cell.length_a   1.000
_cell.length_b   1.000
_cell.length_c   1.000
_cell.angle_alpha   90.00
_cell.angle_beta   90.00
_cell.angle_gamma   90.00
#
_symmetry.space_group_name_H-M   'P 1'
#
loop_
_entity.id
_entity.type
_entity.pdbx_description
1 polymer ?
#
loop_
_entity_poly.entity_id
_entity_poly.type
_entity_poly.pdbx_seq_one_letter_code
_entity_poly.pdbx_strand_id
1 'polypeptide(L)'
;MPTAPEPAIRIESRDHLAELLAEAAEIEHGLMCCYLYAAFSLGEPARRGLPAAQADAVARWRDVILAVARDEMTHLALVANVANAIGASPRLGRLNFPVSPGAHPSGVVVSLAPFTPATLDHFVFLERPEGAVDQDGDGFAAPRPYQRGLGQGRLVPSAQDYATVGHLYRGIERGLADLAARLGEDVLFCGDPRLQLDAAGVGLAGVTRVVDLASAVTALETIVTQGEGARDTHHASHYCRFLAIRDELRAILAEDPGFAPASRVARNPVMRRPPTPEGLVWVDAEPAATVLDLGNATYQFMLRALTTLTSPVALAPGARALTTEAMATAMRALTPIAELLTTLPASTTVPDVHAGLTFTMSRSLEVMPEPRGAFRTLFESADRLAAGLRAHVVTLAPTMAAVADGLDDLAARLRAQSEVAAIPYGDGAAATTATTATATATAAAAYAPGPVEEARGRDLIIRFETARCIHARHCVTGAPRVFLANVVGPWIFPDEAPVDDLITIARTCPSGAITYERLDGGAPETAPPRNVVRVRENGPYAVHADLRLAGAGGAAATMTRATLCRCGASQRKPFCDGSHVAAGFTASGEAATRPSEPLHDGPPLEIRPQPDGPLMLSGPVEICTGTGRTIDRVDGARLCRCGGSATKPFCDGTHARIGFRAP
;
A
#
# COMPACT_ATOMS: atom_id res chain seq x y z
N MET A 1 23.49 -24.93 -33.40
CA MET A 1 23.95 -25.60 -32.17
C MET A 1 22.70 -26.04 -31.42
N PRO A 2 22.67 -27.21 -30.75
CA PRO A 2 21.55 -27.53 -29.87
C PRO A 2 21.42 -26.41 -28.82
N THR A 3 20.22 -25.86 -28.67
CA THR A 3 19.90 -24.85 -27.66
C THR A 3 20.28 -25.41 -26.29
N ALA A 4 20.96 -24.61 -25.47
CA ALA A 4 21.25 -25.01 -24.09
C ALA A 4 19.91 -25.32 -23.39
N PRO A 5 19.82 -26.39 -22.58
CA PRO A 5 18.58 -26.74 -21.90
C PRO A 5 18.10 -25.56 -21.04
N GLU A 6 16.78 -25.34 -21.01
CA GLU A 6 16.16 -24.31 -20.17
C GLU A 6 16.64 -24.47 -18.70
N PRO A 7 17.05 -23.39 -18.01
CA PRO A 7 17.46 -23.48 -16.62
C PRO A 7 16.28 -23.93 -15.74
N ALA A 8 16.53 -24.75 -14.72
CA ALA A 8 15.44 -25.20 -13.86
C ALA A 8 14.91 -24.06 -12.96
N ILE A 9 13.64 -23.69 -13.12
CA ILE A 9 12.93 -22.79 -12.20
C ILE A 9 12.48 -23.58 -10.96
N ARG A 10 12.83 -23.10 -9.77
CA ARG A 10 12.55 -23.77 -8.50
C ARG A 10 11.52 -23.01 -7.67
N ILE A 11 10.45 -23.72 -7.28
CA ILE A 11 9.38 -23.20 -6.42
C ILE A 11 9.15 -24.22 -5.31
N GLU A 12 9.69 -23.94 -4.12
CA GLU A 12 9.64 -24.85 -2.96
C GLU A 12 8.67 -24.37 -1.88
N SER A 13 8.24 -23.11 -1.96
CA SER A 13 7.36 -22.43 -0.99
C SER A 13 6.41 -21.47 -1.71
N ARG A 14 5.36 -21.05 -1.00
CA ARG A 14 4.45 -19.99 -1.47
C ARG A 14 5.20 -18.68 -1.73
N ASP A 15 6.20 -18.34 -0.93
CA ASP A 15 6.98 -17.11 -1.09
C ASP A 15 7.83 -17.15 -2.38
N HIS A 16 8.40 -18.31 -2.75
CA HIS A 16 9.09 -18.45 -4.05
C HIS A 16 8.12 -18.24 -5.22
N LEU A 17 6.90 -18.77 -5.11
CA LEU A 17 5.86 -18.57 -6.12
C LEU A 17 5.43 -17.10 -6.20
N ALA A 18 5.23 -16.44 -5.06
CA ALA A 18 4.85 -15.04 -4.99
C ALA A 18 5.93 -14.11 -5.60
N GLU A 19 7.22 -14.40 -5.37
CA GLU A 19 8.33 -13.65 -5.97
C GLU A 19 8.34 -13.76 -7.51
N LEU A 20 8.16 -14.98 -8.05
CA LEU A 20 8.11 -15.18 -9.50
C LEU A 20 6.86 -14.57 -10.14
N LEU A 21 5.72 -14.58 -9.46
CA LEU A 21 4.51 -13.86 -9.91
C LEU A 21 4.72 -12.34 -9.87
N ALA A 22 5.47 -11.82 -8.90
CA ALA A 22 5.83 -10.41 -8.86
C ALA A 22 6.75 -10.05 -10.03
N GLU A 23 7.77 -10.87 -10.32
CA GLU A 23 8.64 -10.69 -11.49
C GLU A 23 7.85 -10.80 -12.81
N ALA A 24 6.94 -11.77 -12.93
CA ALA A 24 6.05 -11.91 -14.08
C ALA A 24 5.22 -10.63 -14.31
N ALA A 25 4.59 -10.10 -13.26
CA ALA A 25 3.83 -8.85 -13.35
C ALA A 25 4.70 -7.64 -13.76
N GLU A 26 5.96 -7.58 -13.29
CA GLU A 26 6.90 -6.53 -13.70
C GLU A 26 7.26 -6.62 -15.20
N ILE A 27 7.40 -7.84 -15.73
CA ILE A 27 7.66 -8.09 -17.15
C ILE A 27 6.45 -7.66 -17.99
N GLU A 28 5.24 -8.16 -17.72
CA GLU A 28 4.06 -7.83 -18.54
C GLU A 28 3.82 -6.31 -18.56
N HIS A 29 3.99 -5.67 -17.40
CA HIS A 29 3.88 -4.23 -17.31
C HIS A 29 5.01 -3.51 -18.08
N GLY A 30 6.23 -4.01 -18.01
CA GLY A 30 7.38 -3.48 -18.73
C GLY A 30 7.21 -3.56 -20.25
N LEU A 31 6.86 -4.75 -20.74
CA LEU A 31 6.65 -5.04 -22.16
C LEU A 31 5.47 -4.24 -22.73
N MET A 32 4.35 -4.18 -22.01
CA MET A 32 3.23 -3.29 -22.36
C MET A 32 3.70 -1.85 -22.62
N CYS A 33 4.50 -1.27 -21.72
CA CYS A 33 4.99 0.09 -21.87
C CYS A 33 5.96 0.23 -23.05
N CYS A 34 6.81 -0.76 -23.32
CA CYS A 34 7.67 -0.79 -24.51
C CYS A 34 6.85 -0.81 -25.81
N TYR A 35 5.80 -1.63 -25.89
CA TYR A 35 4.91 -1.71 -27.05
C TYR A 35 4.14 -0.41 -27.26
N LEU A 36 3.56 0.17 -26.19
CA LEU A 36 2.90 1.46 -26.25
C LEU A 36 3.84 2.55 -26.74
N TYR A 37 5.08 2.59 -26.24
CA TYR A 37 6.07 3.58 -26.65
C TYR A 37 6.39 3.52 -28.15
N ALA A 38 6.62 2.31 -28.67
CA ALA A 38 6.84 2.10 -30.10
C ALA A 38 5.60 2.49 -30.92
N ALA A 39 4.40 2.09 -30.49
CA ALA A 39 3.14 2.46 -31.16
C ALA A 39 2.93 3.97 -31.22
N PHE A 40 3.18 4.69 -30.11
CA PHE A 40 3.06 6.16 -30.09
C PHE A 40 4.07 6.83 -31.02
N SER A 41 5.27 6.25 -31.19
CA SER A 41 6.26 6.80 -32.12
C SER A 41 5.87 6.69 -33.60
N LEU A 42 5.03 5.70 -33.98
CA LEU A 42 4.45 5.64 -35.33
C LEU A 42 3.55 6.87 -35.57
N GLY A 43 2.74 7.23 -34.56
CA GLY A 43 1.83 8.37 -34.59
C GLY A 43 0.70 8.21 -35.61
N GLU A 44 0.01 9.32 -35.91
CA GLU A 44 -1.07 9.34 -36.91
C GLU A 44 -0.52 9.37 -38.35
N PRO A 45 -0.83 8.37 -39.21
CA PRO A 45 -0.29 8.29 -40.57
C PRO A 45 -0.55 9.54 -41.42
N ALA A 46 -1.72 10.17 -41.25
CA ALA A 46 -2.13 11.37 -41.98
C ALA A 46 -1.21 12.57 -41.75
N ARG A 47 -0.44 12.60 -40.65
CA ARG A 47 0.48 13.70 -40.32
C ARG A 47 1.86 13.57 -40.99
N ARG A 48 2.16 12.42 -41.63
CA ARG A 48 3.51 12.09 -42.10
C ARG A 48 3.76 12.34 -43.58
N GLY A 49 2.72 12.61 -44.37
CA GLY A 49 2.85 12.78 -45.82
C GLY A 49 3.31 11.51 -46.56
N LEU A 50 3.10 10.33 -45.96
CA LEU A 50 3.43 9.04 -46.56
C LEU A 50 2.49 8.76 -47.75
N PRO A 51 2.96 8.05 -48.80
CA PRO A 51 2.11 7.42 -49.81
C PRO A 51 0.99 6.61 -49.15
N ALA A 52 -0.21 6.60 -49.75
CA ALA A 52 -1.40 5.97 -49.18
C ALA A 52 -1.15 4.51 -48.72
N ALA A 53 -0.50 3.70 -49.54
CA ALA A 53 -0.20 2.30 -49.19
C ALA A 53 0.72 2.16 -47.96
N GLN A 54 1.74 3.02 -47.85
CA GLN A 54 2.64 3.06 -46.69
C GLN A 54 1.92 3.60 -45.45
N ALA A 55 1.07 4.62 -45.60
CA ALA A 55 0.25 5.15 -44.52
C ALA A 55 -0.72 4.09 -43.97
N ASP A 56 -1.36 3.32 -44.85
CA ASP A 56 -2.27 2.22 -44.47
C ASP A 56 -1.51 1.10 -43.75
N ALA A 57 -0.29 0.77 -44.18
CA ALA A 57 0.55 -0.21 -43.49
C ALA A 57 0.92 0.26 -42.08
N VAL A 58 1.37 1.50 -41.93
CA VAL A 58 1.70 2.10 -40.62
C VAL A 58 0.49 2.13 -39.70
N ALA A 59 -0.71 2.46 -40.22
CA ALA A 59 -1.96 2.43 -39.46
C ALA A 59 -2.23 1.02 -38.90
N ARG A 60 -2.15 -0.01 -39.77
CA ARG A 60 -2.35 -1.40 -39.37
C ARG A 60 -1.33 -1.86 -38.34
N TRP A 61 -0.06 -1.56 -38.53
CA TRP A 61 0.99 -1.94 -37.58
C TRP A 61 0.77 -1.31 -36.22
N ARG A 62 0.42 -0.02 -36.20
CA ARG A 62 0.08 0.68 -34.96
C ARG A 62 -1.08 0.01 -34.24
N ASP A 63 -2.16 -0.31 -34.94
CA ASP A 63 -3.32 -0.97 -34.35
C ASP A 63 -2.98 -2.37 -33.80
N VAL A 64 -2.15 -3.12 -34.51
CA VAL A 64 -1.65 -4.43 -34.05
C VAL A 64 -0.82 -4.31 -32.78
N ILE A 65 0.13 -3.36 -32.73
CA ILE A 65 1.00 -3.16 -31.54
C ILE A 65 0.15 -2.69 -30.34
N LEU A 66 -0.83 -1.80 -30.56
CA LEU A 66 -1.75 -1.37 -29.50
C LEU A 66 -2.66 -2.52 -29.03
N ALA A 67 -3.06 -3.43 -29.91
CA ALA A 67 -3.80 -4.63 -29.53
C ALA A 67 -2.93 -5.57 -28.68
N VAL A 68 -1.66 -5.80 -29.05
CA VAL A 68 -0.70 -6.56 -28.24
C VAL A 68 -0.51 -5.92 -26.86
N ALA A 69 -0.32 -4.60 -26.79
CA ALA A 69 -0.23 -3.92 -25.50
C ALA A 69 -1.48 -4.07 -24.62
N ARG A 70 -2.67 -4.26 -25.22
CA ARG A 70 -3.91 -4.55 -24.48
C ARG A 70 -3.98 -6.00 -24.01
N ASP A 71 -3.45 -6.94 -24.80
CA ASP A 71 -3.28 -8.31 -24.38
C ASP A 71 -2.33 -8.36 -23.16
N GLU A 72 -1.25 -7.57 -23.13
CA GLU A 72 -0.38 -7.43 -21.94
C GLU A 72 -1.09 -6.87 -20.70
N MET A 73 -2.06 -5.97 -20.87
CA MET A 73 -2.93 -5.53 -19.75
C MET A 73 -3.75 -6.70 -19.21
N THR A 74 -4.18 -7.60 -20.08
CA THR A 74 -4.90 -8.83 -19.71
C THR A 74 -3.98 -9.77 -18.96
N HIS A 75 -2.74 -9.95 -19.42
CA HIS A 75 -1.74 -10.77 -18.74
C HIS A 75 -1.44 -10.25 -17.33
N LEU A 76 -1.18 -8.95 -17.19
CA LEU A 76 -0.96 -8.32 -15.89
C LEU A 76 -2.13 -8.54 -14.93
N ALA A 77 -3.37 -8.44 -15.43
CA ALA A 77 -4.57 -8.70 -14.63
C ALA A 77 -4.71 -10.17 -14.22
N LEU A 78 -4.37 -11.11 -15.10
CA LEU A 78 -4.38 -12.55 -14.79
C LEU A 78 -3.30 -12.91 -13.77
N VAL A 79 -2.08 -12.39 -13.90
CA VAL A 79 -1.00 -12.57 -12.91
C VAL A 79 -1.41 -11.99 -11.55
N ALA A 80 -2.04 -10.81 -11.54
CA ALA A 80 -2.59 -10.23 -10.33
C ALA A 80 -3.66 -11.13 -9.67
N ASN A 81 -4.52 -11.75 -10.46
CA ASN A 81 -5.53 -12.69 -9.97
C ASN A 81 -4.89 -13.97 -9.40
N VAL A 82 -3.88 -14.54 -10.06
CA VAL A 82 -3.15 -15.72 -9.56
C VAL A 82 -2.43 -15.38 -8.24
N ALA A 83 -1.74 -14.24 -8.17
CA ALA A 83 -1.08 -13.78 -6.94
C ALA A 83 -2.10 -13.61 -5.80
N ASN A 84 -3.24 -12.96 -6.08
CA ASN A 84 -4.31 -12.82 -5.11
C ASN A 84 -4.84 -14.19 -4.65
N ALA A 85 -5.10 -15.12 -5.57
CA ALA A 85 -5.67 -16.43 -5.29
C ALA A 85 -4.82 -17.25 -4.32
N ILE A 86 -3.48 -17.15 -4.40
CA ILE A 86 -2.57 -17.82 -3.47
C ILE A 86 -2.35 -17.07 -2.15
N GLY A 87 -3.06 -15.95 -1.93
CA GLY A 87 -2.94 -15.09 -0.76
C GLY A 87 -1.82 -14.05 -0.81
N ALA A 88 -1.16 -13.86 -1.95
CA ALA A 88 -0.15 -12.82 -2.15
C ALA A 88 -0.79 -11.50 -2.61
N SER A 89 -0.10 -10.38 -2.39
CA SER A 89 -0.54 -9.08 -2.93
C SER A 89 -0.13 -8.94 -4.40
N PRO A 90 -1.03 -8.50 -5.29
CA PRO A 90 -0.68 -8.19 -6.67
C PRO A 90 0.44 -7.15 -6.77
N ARG A 91 1.40 -7.39 -7.66
CA ARG A 91 2.53 -6.48 -7.91
C ARG A 91 2.24 -5.56 -9.09
N LEU A 92 2.14 -4.25 -8.84
CA LEU A 92 1.98 -3.24 -9.90
C LEU A 92 3.18 -2.29 -10.02
N GLY A 93 4.04 -2.24 -8.99
CA GLY A 93 5.29 -1.48 -8.98
C GLY A 93 6.41 -2.19 -9.75
N ARG A 94 7.23 -1.44 -10.49
CA ARG A 94 8.48 -1.92 -11.14
C ARG A 94 9.56 -0.85 -11.12
N LEU A 95 10.77 -1.20 -11.56
CA LEU A 95 11.83 -0.24 -11.82
C LEU A 95 11.49 0.69 -13.00
N ASN A 96 11.92 1.95 -12.91
CA ASN A 96 11.78 2.92 -14.00
C ASN A 96 12.71 2.58 -15.17
N PHE A 97 12.30 2.97 -16.37
CA PHE A 97 13.08 2.73 -17.59
C PHE A 97 14.31 3.63 -17.70
N PRO A 98 15.39 3.16 -18.35
CA PRO A 98 15.61 1.75 -18.72
C PRO A 98 15.79 0.88 -17.47
N VAL A 99 15.24 -0.33 -17.50
CA VAL A 99 15.35 -1.25 -16.37
C VAL A 99 16.81 -1.65 -16.19
N SER A 100 17.30 -1.58 -14.94
CA SER A 100 18.71 -1.86 -14.64
C SER A 100 19.04 -3.35 -14.82
N PRO A 101 20.26 -3.71 -15.28
CA PRO A 101 20.69 -5.10 -15.34
C PRO A 101 20.58 -5.82 -13.99
N GLY A 102 20.16 -7.09 -14.02
CA GLY A 102 19.94 -7.94 -12.84
C GLY A 102 18.46 -8.10 -12.47
N ALA A 103 17.61 -7.14 -12.86
CA ALA A 103 16.17 -7.19 -12.59
C ALA A 103 15.45 -8.32 -13.35
N HIS A 104 15.93 -8.64 -14.57
CA HIS A 104 15.48 -9.74 -15.42
C HIS A 104 16.69 -10.60 -15.84
N PRO A 105 16.54 -11.75 -16.51
CA PRO A 105 17.66 -12.52 -17.02
C PRO A 105 18.48 -11.65 -17.97
N SER A 106 19.78 -11.94 -18.14
CA SER A 106 20.66 -11.08 -18.95
C SER A 106 20.18 -10.90 -20.40
N GLY A 107 19.46 -11.89 -20.94
CA GLY A 107 18.88 -11.82 -22.28
C GLY A 107 17.58 -11.01 -22.38
N VAL A 108 16.99 -10.54 -21.28
CA VAL A 108 15.73 -9.78 -21.30
C VAL A 108 16.03 -8.31 -21.02
N VAL A 109 16.10 -7.52 -22.09
CA VAL A 109 16.33 -6.08 -22.00
C VAL A 109 15.00 -5.33 -22.11
N VAL A 110 14.66 -4.56 -21.07
CA VAL A 110 13.39 -3.83 -21.00
C VAL A 110 13.71 -2.32 -21.06
N SER A 111 13.52 -1.73 -22.24
CA SER A 111 13.91 -0.34 -22.53
C SER A 111 12.94 0.36 -23.49
N LEU A 112 12.82 1.68 -23.37
CA LEU A 112 11.92 2.47 -24.22
C LEU A 112 12.64 2.86 -25.52
N ALA A 113 12.13 2.39 -26.65
CA ALA A 113 12.69 2.67 -27.97
C ALA A 113 11.57 2.94 -28.99
N PRO A 114 11.73 3.92 -29.90
CA PRO A 114 10.78 4.13 -30.97
C PRO A 114 10.69 2.92 -31.90
N PHE A 115 9.63 2.85 -32.70
CA PHE A 115 9.48 1.83 -33.72
C PHE A 115 10.58 1.96 -34.77
N THR A 116 11.39 0.90 -34.87
CA THR A 116 12.46 0.72 -35.85
C THR A 116 12.55 -0.76 -36.19
N PRO A 117 13.22 -1.16 -37.29
CA PRO A 117 13.48 -2.57 -37.56
C PRO A 117 14.12 -3.30 -36.37
N ALA A 118 15.10 -2.68 -35.71
CA ALA A 118 15.75 -3.25 -34.52
C ALA A 118 14.80 -3.40 -33.33
N THR A 119 13.94 -2.41 -33.07
CA THR A 119 12.92 -2.52 -32.00
C THR A 119 11.92 -3.63 -32.29
N LEU A 120 11.57 -3.84 -33.56
CA LEU A 120 10.65 -4.90 -33.96
C LEU A 120 11.30 -6.29 -33.87
N ASP A 121 12.56 -6.42 -34.27
CA ASP A 121 13.34 -7.65 -34.05
C ASP A 121 13.44 -7.97 -32.55
N HIS A 122 13.60 -6.96 -31.70
CA HIS A 122 13.56 -7.12 -30.25
C HIS A 122 12.20 -7.59 -29.73
N PHE A 123 11.08 -7.09 -30.26
CA PHE A 123 9.74 -7.58 -29.90
C PHE A 123 9.54 -9.04 -30.32
N VAL A 124 9.95 -9.40 -31.54
CA VAL A 124 9.93 -10.80 -32.00
C VAL A 124 10.79 -11.69 -31.09
N PHE A 125 11.95 -11.21 -30.68
CA PHE A 125 12.83 -11.93 -29.77
C PHE A 125 12.14 -12.16 -28.42
N LEU A 126 11.58 -11.13 -27.78
CA LEU A 126 10.93 -11.25 -26.46
C LEU A 126 9.75 -12.24 -26.46
N GLU A 127 8.92 -12.22 -27.52
CA GLU A 127 7.72 -13.07 -27.65
C GLU A 127 8.01 -14.47 -28.21
N ARG A 128 9.28 -14.82 -28.45
CA ARG A 128 9.63 -16.05 -29.16
C ARG A 128 9.17 -17.30 -28.38
N PRO A 129 8.62 -18.32 -29.06
CA PRO A 129 8.34 -19.60 -28.42
C PRO A 129 9.62 -20.35 -28.07
N GLU A 130 9.49 -21.38 -27.25
CA GLU A 130 10.57 -22.31 -26.94
C GLU A 130 11.23 -22.87 -28.21
N GLY A 131 12.56 -22.85 -28.25
CA GLY A 131 13.34 -23.38 -29.37
C GLY A 131 13.44 -22.47 -30.60
N ALA A 132 12.75 -21.33 -30.63
CA ALA A 132 12.96 -20.32 -31.66
C ALA A 132 14.39 -19.74 -31.59
N VAL A 133 14.96 -19.45 -32.76
CA VAL A 133 16.36 -18.99 -32.94
C VAL A 133 16.47 -17.55 -33.43
N ASP A 134 15.38 -16.76 -33.35
CA ASP A 134 15.41 -15.34 -33.67
C ASP A 134 16.47 -14.63 -32.83
N GLN A 135 17.20 -13.71 -33.47
CA GLN A 135 18.19 -12.88 -32.81
C GLN A 135 17.52 -11.61 -32.28
N ASP A 136 18.07 -11.09 -31.19
CA ASP A 136 17.63 -9.82 -30.64
C ASP A 136 18.05 -8.66 -31.58
N GLY A 137 17.31 -7.55 -31.52
CA GLY A 137 17.58 -6.38 -32.33
C GLY A 137 18.85 -5.62 -31.94
N ASP A 138 19.44 -4.92 -32.90
CA ASP A 138 20.61 -4.09 -32.66
C ASP A 138 20.36 -3.05 -31.54
N GLY A 139 21.29 -2.99 -30.57
CA GLY A 139 21.19 -2.10 -29.42
C GLY A 139 20.38 -2.64 -28.23
N PHE A 140 19.88 -3.88 -28.31
CA PHE A 140 19.21 -4.58 -27.19
C PHE A 140 20.05 -5.71 -26.57
N ALA A 141 21.30 -5.87 -27.00
CA ALA A 141 22.21 -6.82 -26.37
C ALA A 141 22.48 -6.48 -24.89
N ALA A 142 22.57 -7.51 -24.06
CA ALA A 142 22.92 -7.39 -22.65
C ALA A 142 24.25 -6.62 -22.48
N PRO A 143 24.31 -5.55 -21.66
CA PRO A 143 25.57 -4.82 -21.45
C PRO A 143 26.67 -5.70 -20.86
N ARG A 144 26.28 -6.69 -20.03
CA ARG A 144 27.16 -7.71 -19.46
C ARG A 144 26.36 -9.00 -19.27
N PRO A 145 26.93 -10.18 -19.58
CA PRO A 145 26.31 -11.44 -19.21
C PRO A 145 26.37 -11.63 -17.69
N TYR A 146 25.29 -12.13 -17.10
CA TYR A 146 25.20 -12.52 -15.70
C TYR A 146 24.21 -13.67 -15.58
N GLN A 147 24.29 -14.42 -14.47
CA GLN A 147 23.38 -15.51 -14.17
C GLN A 147 22.66 -15.24 -12.85
N ARG A 148 21.39 -15.61 -12.79
CA ARG A 148 20.53 -15.55 -11.61
C ARG A 148 20.11 -16.97 -11.26
N GLY A 149 20.22 -17.33 -9.99
CA GLY A 149 19.95 -18.70 -9.57
C GLY A 149 19.55 -18.80 -8.12
N LEU A 150 18.61 -19.72 -7.87
CA LEU A 150 18.18 -20.10 -6.53
C LEU A 150 18.78 -21.47 -6.19
N GLY A 151 19.56 -21.52 -5.11
CA GLY A 151 20.06 -22.79 -4.56
C GLY A 151 18.92 -23.60 -3.92
N GLN A 152 19.05 -24.93 -3.93
CA GLN A 152 18.09 -25.81 -3.24
C GLN A 152 18.04 -25.53 -1.73
N GLY A 153 16.84 -25.56 -1.13
CA GLY A 153 16.64 -25.37 0.30
C GLY A 153 16.94 -23.94 0.81
N ARG A 154 17.03 -22.97 -0.09
CA ARG A 154 17.11 -21.55 0.27
C ARG A 154 15.73 -21.08 0.71
N LEU A 155 15.69 -20.34 1.82
CA LEU A 155 14.44 -19.84 2.41
C LEU A 155 14.05 -18.47 1.86
N VAL A 156 15.04 -17.65 1.50
CA VAL A 156 14.82 -16.32 0.93
C VAL A 156 14.61 -16.50 -0.58
N PRO A 157 13.45 -16.08 -1.13
CA PRO A 157 13.26 -16.03 -2.57
C PRO A 157 14.36 -15.18 -3.22
N SER A 158 14.82 -15.58 -4.40
CA SER A 158 15.77 -14.80 -5.19
C SER A 158 15.45 -14.93 -6.67
N ALA A 159 15.88 -13.94 -7.44
CA ALA A 159 15.76 -13.96 -8.89
C ALA A 159 16.33 -15.25 -9.51
N GLN A 160 15.67 -15.76 -10.54
CA GLN A 160 16.03 -17.00 -11.24
C GLN A 160 16.08 -16.75 -12.75
N ASP A 161 17.00 -17.39 -13.46
CA ASP A 161 17.03 -17.28 -14.92
C ASP A 161 15.91 -18.09 -15.58
N TYR A 162 15.38 -17.53 -16.66
CA TYR A 162 14.49 -18.17 -17.62
C TYR A 162 14.90 -17.77 -19.04
N ALA A 163 14.47 -18.54 -20.03
CA ALA A 163 14.96 -18.45 -21.41
C ALA A 163 14.02 -17.65 -22.31
N THR A 164 12.71 -17.79 -22.07
CA THR A 164 11.60 -17.03 -22.70
C THR A 164 10.57 -16.68 -21.62
N VAL A 165 9.66 -15.75 -21.90
CA VAL A 165 8.56 -15.41 -20.98
C VAL A 165 7.65 -16.64 -20.73
N GLY A 166 7.40 -17.45 -21.75
CA GLY A 166 6.70 -18.72 -21.61
C GLY A 166 7.45 -19.74 -20.76
N HIS A 167 8.79 -19.76 -20.76
CA HIS A 167 9.55 -20.59 -19.82
C HIS A 167 9.24 -20.20 -18.36
N LEU A 168 9.21 -18.89 -18.06
CA LEU A 168 8.81 -18.39 -16.73
C LEU A 168 7.43 -18.93 -16.34
N TYR A 169 6.43 -18.78 -17.20
CA TYR A 169 5.07 -19.24 -16.91
C TYR A 169 4.92 -20.75 -16.81
N ARG A 170 5.59 -21.53 -17.66
CA ARG A 170 5.66 -23.00 -17.53
C ARG A 170 6.30 -23.39 -16.19
N GLY A 171 7.26 -22.62 -15.69
CA GLY A 171 7.84 -22.80 -14.36
C GLY A 171 6.84 -22.53 -13.23
N ILE A 172 6.10 -21.42 -13.32
CA ILE A 172 5.04 -21.03 -12.37
C ILE A 172 3.93 -22.08 -12.33
N GLU A 173 3.46 -22.56 -13.50
CA GLU A 173 2.44 -23.59 -13.64
C GLU A 173 2.85 -24.90 -12.94
N ARG A 174 4.06 -25.39 -13.20
CA ARG A 174 4.63 -26.56 -12.52
C ARG A 174 4.71 -26.34 -11.01
N GLY A 175 5.18 -25.17 -10.58
CA GLY A 175 5.26 -24.82 -9.17
C GLY A 175 3.90 -24.79 -8.47
N LEU A 176 2.86 -24.26 -9.13
CA LEU A 176 1.48 -24.30 -8.62
C LEU A 176 1.01 -25.74 -8.43
N ALA A 177 1.20 -26.62 -9.43
CA ALA A 177 0.83 -28.02 -9.35
C ALA A 177 1.58 -28.76 -8.22
N ASP A 178 2.89 -28.55 -8.10
CA ASP A 178 3.71 -29.15 -7.04
C ASP A 178 3.31 -28.65 -5.65
N LEU A 179 3.03 -27.35 -5.50
CA LEU A 179 2.55 -26.79 -4.23
C LEU A 179 1.15 -27.32 -3.89
N ALA A 180 0.24 -27.39 -4.85
CA ALA A 180 -1.11 -27.93 -4.66
C ALA A 180 -1.07 -29.40 -4.22
N ALA A 181 -0.22 -30.22 -4.85
CA ALA A 181 -0.06 -31.63 -4.48
C ALA A 181 0.51 -31.81 -3.06
N ARG A 182 1.40 -30.92 -2.61
CA ARG A 182 2.01 -31.01 -1.27
C ARG A 182 1.18 -30.38 -0.14
N LEU A 183 0.52 -29.25 -0.41
CA LEU A 183 -0.20 -28.47 0.59
C LEU A 183 -1.70 -28.75 0.61
N GLY A 184 -2.26 -29.22 -0.51
CA GLY A 184 -3.69 -29.23 -0.81
C GLY A 184 -4.15 -27.93 -1.48
N GLU A 185 -5.07 -28.03 -2.44
CA GLU A 185 -5.59 -26.87 -3.20
C GLU A 185 -6.25 -25.83 -2.29
N ASP A 186 -7.12 -26.26 -1.35
CA ASP A 186 -7.80 -25.35 -0.40
C ASP A 186 -6.82 -24.54 0.46
N VAL A 187 -5.64 -25.11 0.74
CA VAL A 187 -4.59 -24.43 1.51
C VAL A 187 -3.81 -23.48 0.62
N LEU A 188 -3.51 -23.88 -0.62
CA LEU A 188 -2.77 -23.04 -1.56
C LEU A 188 -3.59 -21.82 -1.99
N PHE A 189 -4.83 -22.04 -2.43
CA PHE A 189 -5.75 -21.03 -2.96
C PHE A 189 -6.58 -20.38 -1.84
N CYS A 190 -5.90 -19.68 -0.93
CA CYS A 190 -6.50 -19.06 0.25
C CYS A 190 -6.92 -17.59 0.07
N GLY A 191 -6.77 -17.03 -1.13
CA GLY A 191 -7.13 -15.66 -1.47
C GLY A 191 -8.64 -15.41 -1.50
N ASP A 192 -9.07 -14.17 -1.25
CA ASP A 192 -10.48 -13.78 -1.38
C ASP A 192 -10.82 -13.43 -2.84
N PRO A 193 -11.65 -14.22 -3.54
CA PRO A 193 -11.96 -14.00 -4.96
C PRO A 193 -12.68 -12.67 -5.25
N ARG A 194 -13.20 -11.98 -4.22
CA ARG A 194 -13.81 -10.64 -4.36
C ARG A 194 -12.78 -9.55 -4.63
N LEU A 195 -11.50 -9.81 -4.34
CA LEU A 195 -10.40 -8.87 -4.56
C LEU A 195 -9.80 -8.96 -5.97
N GLN A 196 -10.18 -9.99 -6.73
CA GLN A 196 -9.71 -10.23 -8.08
C GLN A 196 -10.35 -9.28 -9.09
N LEU A 197 -9.63 -9.02 -10.17
CA LEU A 197 -10.14 -8.32 -11.35
C LEU A 197 -11.06 -9.26 -12.14
N ASP A 198 -12.10 -8.71 -12.76
CA ASP A 198 -12.98 -9.45 -13.67
C ASP A 198 -13.11 -8.72 -15.01
N ALA A 199 -13.34 -9.49 -16.08
CA ALA A 199 -13.37 -8.99 -17.45
C ALA A 199 -14.33 -7.82 -17.66
N ALA A 200 -15.53 -7.90 -17.07
CA ALA A 200 -16.54 -6.85 -17.18
C ALA A 200 -16.12 -5.57 -16.46
N GLY A 201 -15.48 -5.70 -15.30
CA GLY A 201 -14.92 -4.58 -14.55
C GLY A 201 -13.83 -3.88 -15.36
N VAL A 202 -12.75 -4.55 -15.73
CA VAL A 202 -11.61 -3.87 -16.38
C VAL A 202 -11.78 -3.68 -17.90
N GLY A 203 -12.84 -4.22 -18.51
CA GLY A 203 -13.08 -4.12 -19.95
C GLY A 203 -12.13 -5.00 -20.79
N LEU A 204 -11.62 -6.09 -20.23
CA LEU A 204 -10.65 -7.00 -20.85
C LEU A 204 -11.21 -8.42 -20.89
N ALA A 205 -11.68 -8.85 -22.06
CA ALA A 205 -12.42 -10.10 -22.21
C ALA A 205 -11.67 -11.37 -21.77
N GLY A 206 -10.33 -11.37 -21.79
CA GLY A 206 -9.50 -12.51 -21.39
C GLY A 206 -9.28 -12.65 -19.88
N VAL A 207 -9.75 -11.71 -19.05
CA VAL A 207 -9.52 -11.76 -17.60
C VAL A 207 -10.50 -12.72 -16.92
N THR A 208 -9.96 -13.76 -16.30
CA THR A 208 -10.71 -14.78 -15.57
C THR A 208 -10.36 -14.74 -14.08
N ARG A 209 -11.32 -15.18 -13.24
CA ARG A 209 -11.08 -15.36 -11.81
C ARG A 209 -10.37 -16.69 -11.57
N VAL A 210 -9.47 -16.71 -10.61
CA VAL A 210 -8.64 -17.85 -10.21
C VAL A 210 -9.05 -18.27 -8.80
N VAL A 211 -9.62 -19.46 -8.64
CA VAL A 211 -10.11 -19.95 -7.34
C VAL A 211 -9.58 -21.34 -6.98
N ASP A 212 -8.95 -22.01 -7.94
CA ASP A 212 -8.42 -23.37 -7.83
C ASP A 212 -7.27 -23.56 -8.84
N LEU A 213 -6.66 -24.75 -8.85
CA LEU A 213 -5.55 -25.04 -9.75
C LEU A 213 -5.97 -24.99 -11.22
N ALA A 214 -7.16 -25.49 -11.54
CA ALA A 214 -7.65 -25.55 -12.92
C ALA A 214 -7.83 -24.14 -13.54
N SER A 215 -8.44 -23.22 -12.78
CA SER A 215 -8.59 -21.83 -13.20
C SER A 215 -7.26 -21.07 -13.23
N ALA A 216 -6.30 -21.40 -12.35
CA ALA A 216 -4.95 -20.86 -12.41
C ALA A 216 -4.22 -21.29 -13.69
N VAL A 217 -4.28 -22.58 -14.03
CA VAL A 217 -3.69 -23.12 -15.27
C VAL A 217 -4.32 -22.45 -16.49
N THR A 218 -5.66 -22.31 -16.52
CA THR A 218 -6.36 -21.63 -17.62
C THR A 218 -5.88 -20.17 -17.80
N ALA A 219 -5.67 -19.46 -16.69
CA ALA A 219 -5.13 -18.09 -16.71
C ALA A 219 -3.71 -18.06 -17.31
N LEU A 220 -2.82 -18.95 -16.87
CA LEU A 220 -1.44 -19.03 -17.37
C LEU A 220 -1.37 -19.48 -18.84
N GLU A 221 -2.19 -20.44 -19.24
CA GLU A 221 -2.30 -20.89 -20.64
C GLU A 221 -2.78 -19.77 -21.56
N THR A 222 -3.70 -18.92 -21.09
CA THR A 222 -4.15 -17.74 -21.84
C THR A 222 -2.98 -16.81 -22.13
N ILE A 223 -2.15 -16.51 -21.12
CA ILE A 223 -0.97 -15.65 -21.24
C ILE A 223 0.02 -16.24 -22.27
N VAL A 224 0.40 -17.51 -22.09
CA VAL A 224 1.37 -18.17 -22.98
C VAL A 224 0.84 -18.27 -24.42
N THR A 225 -0.44 -18.59 -24.60
CA THR A 225 -1.05 -18.72 -25.93
C THR A 225 -1.15 -17.38 -26.65
N GLN A 226 -1.40 -16.29 -25.93
CA GLN A 226 -1.46 -14.96 -26.52
C GLN A 226 -0.07 -14.43 -26.87
N GLY A 227 0.94 -14.59 -26.00
CA GLY A 227 2.32 -14.16 -26.26
C GLY A 227 3.02 -14.99 -27.35
N GLU A 228 3.40 -16.23 -27.00
CA GLU A 228 4.21 -17.11 -27.84
C GLU A 228 3.36 -17.89 -28.87
N GLY A 229 2.09 -18.16 -28.54
CA GLY A 229 1.24 -19.10 -29.26
C GLY A 229 1.11 -20.44 -28.53
N ALA A 230 0.09 -21.23 -28.87
CA ALA A 230 0.05 -22.63 -28.44
C ALA A 230 1.28 -23.38 -29.00
N ARG A 231 1.67 -24.50 -28.36
CA ARG A 231 2.78 -25.37 -28.84
C ARG A 231 2.63 -25.78 -30.32
N ASP A 232 1.42 -25.70 -30.86
CA ASP A 232 1.10 -25.87 -32.27
C ASP A 232 0.39 -24.61 -32.85
N THR A 233 1.21 -23.66 -33.32
CA THR A 233 0.90 -22.63 -34.35
C THR A 233 -0.48 -21.97 -34.31
N HIS A 234 -0.61 -20.86 -33.56
CA HIS A 234 -1.73 -19.93 -33.74
C HIS A 234 -1.25 -18.66 -34.48
N HIS A 235 -1.88 -18.33 -35.62
CA HIS A 235 -1.63 -17.10 -36.39
C HIS A 235 -1.97 -15.79 -35.65
N ALA A 236 -2.43 -15.89 -34.39
CA ALA A 236 -2.93 -14.76 -33.61
C ALA A 236 -2.06 -14.39 -32.40
N SER A 237 -0.93 -15.09 -32.17
CA SER A 237 -0.02 -14.77 -31.06
C SER A 237 0.77 -13.47 -31.32
N HIS A 238 1.33 -12.88 -30.28
CA HIS A 238 2.13 -11.67 -30.38
C HIS A 238 3.36 -11.89 -31.26
N TYR A 239 4.06 -13.01 -31.08
CA TYR A 239 5.16 -13.43 -31.94
C TYR A 239 4.76 -13.41 -33.43
N CYS A 240 3.67 -14.10 -33.80
CA CYS A 240 3.19 -14.15 -35.18
C CYS A 240 2.79 -12.76 -35.72
N ARG A 241 2.16 -11.92 -34.89
CA ARG A 241 1.76 -10.56 -35.27
C ARG A 241 2.99 -9.67 -35.53
N PHE A 242 4.01 -9.73 -34.67
CA PHE A 242 5.25 -8.98 -34.88
C PHE A 242 6.04 -9.49 -36.08
N LEU A 243 6.07 -10.80 -36.32
CA LEU A 243 6.64 -11.38 -37.54
C LEU A 243 5.95 -10.84 -38.80
N ALA A 244 4.62 -10.78 -38.82
CA ALA A 244 3.88 -10.24 -39.96
C ALA A 244 4.23 -8.77 -40.23
N ILE A 245 4.31 -7.94 -39.17
CA ILE A 245 4.76 -6.54 -39.30
C ILE A 245 6.19 -6.49 -39.83
N ARG A 246 7.07 -7.39 -39.36
CA ARG A 246 8.49 -7.43 -39.73
C ARG A 246 8.68 -7.74 -41.20
N ASP A 247 7.95 -8.73 -41.70
CA ASP A 247 8.03 -9.15 -43.09
C ASP A 247 7.47 -8.06 -44.02
N GLU A 248 6.35 -7.43 -43.67
CA GLU A 248 5.78 -6.30 -44.42
C GLU A 248 6.71 -5.07 -44.42
N LEU A 249 7.29 -4.73 -43.27
CA LEU A 249 8.26 -3.63 -43.15
C LEU A 249 9.50 -3.89 -44.01
N ARG A 250 10.04 -5.12 -44.00
CA ARG A 250 11.19 -5.50 -44.82
C ARG A 250 10.86 -5.43 -46.31
N ALA A 251 9.67 -5.83 -46.72
CA ALA A 251 9.22 -5.71 -48.11
C ALA A 251 9.15 -4.23 -48.55
N ILE A 252 8.55 -3.36 -47.72
CA ILE A 252 8.49 -1.92 -48.02
C ILE A 252 9.90 -1.30 -48.07
N LEU A 253 10.79 -1.65 -47.14
CA LEU A 253 12.17 -1.13 -47.13
C LEU A 253 13.00 -1.62 -48.32
N ALA A 254 12.69 -2.80 -48.88
CA ALA A 254 13.34 -3.29 -50.08
C ALA A 254 12.95 -2.47 -51.33
N GLU A 255 11.71 -1.94 -51.36
CA GLU A 255 11.21 -1.07 -52.42
C GLU A 255 11.59 0.40 -52.21
N ASP A 256 11.55 0.87 -50.96
CA ASP A 256 11.86 2.23 -50.53
C ASP A 256 12.78 2.22 -49.30
N PRO A 257 14.11 2.19 -49.49
CA PRO A 257 15.08 2.23 -48.39
C PRO A 257 15.03 3.52 -47.55
N GLY A 258 14.39 4.58 -48.06
CA GLY A 258 14.20 5.85 -47.37
C GLY A 258 12.97 5.90 -46.46
N PHE A 259 12.15 4.85 -46.47
CA PHE A 259 10.92 4.79 -45.71
C PHE A 259 11.16 4.91 -44.20
N ALA A 260 10.55 5.92 -43.58
CA ALA A 260 10.65 6.22 -42.16
C ALA A 260 9.26 6.21 -41.50
N PRO A 261 8.81 5.06 -40.97
CA PRO A 261 7.44 4.92 -40.45
C PRO A 261 7.17 5.67 -39.14
N ALA A 262 8.21 6.04 -38.39
CA ALA A 262 8.10 6.59 -37.05
C ALA A 262 8.79 7.95 -36.88
N SER A 263 8.34 8.71 -35.88
CA SER A 263 9.00 9.93 -35.41
C SER A 263 10.37 9.61 -34.85
N ARG A 264 11.29 10.56 -34.96
CA ARG A 264 12.59 10.52 -34.28
C ARG A 264 12.44 10.78 -32.78
N VAL A 265 11.72 9.90 -32.10
CA VAL A 265 11.51 9.96 -30.66
C VAL A 265 12.76 9.46 -29.94
N ALA A 266 13.10 10.08 -28.82
CA ALA A 266 14.24 9.69 -28.00
C ALA A 266 14.25 8.20 -27.63
N ARG A 267 15.42 7.56 -27.59
CA ARG A 267 15.59 6.27 -26.90
C ARG A 267 15.83 6.56 -25.42
N ASN A 268 15.16 5.80 -24.54
CA ASN A 268 15.23 5.95 -23.08
C ASN A 268 15.16 7.43 -22.61
N PRO A 269 14.06 8.14 -22.92
CA PRO A 269 13.87 9.47 -22.37
C PRO A 269 13.81 9.42 -20.84
N VAL A 270 14.33 10.46 -20.19
CA VAL A 270 14.27 10.63 -18.74
C VAL A 270 13.78 12.03 -18.39
N MET A 271 12.95 12.13 -17.35
CA MET A 271 12.37 13.40 -16.89
C MET A 271 13.34 14.22 -16.03
N ARG A 272 14.35 13.55 -15.44
CA ARG A 272 15.37 14.19 -14.59
C ARG A 272 16.72 14.03 -15.22
N ARG A 273 17.59 15.03 -15.03
CA ARG A 273 18.97 14.97 -15.50
C ARG A 273 19.66 13.71 -14.96
N PRO A 274 20.09 12.78 -15.81
CA PRO A 274 20.68 11.53 -15.36
C PRO A 274 22.11 11.76 -14.85
N PRO A 275 22.54 11.06 -13.79
CA PRO A 275 23.93 11.12 -13.32
C PRO A 275 24.89 10.47 -14.32
N THR A 276 24.44 9.46 -15.05
CA THR A 276 25.16 8.76 -16.13
C THR A 276 24.37 8.94 -17.43
N PRO A 277 24.69 9.94 -18.25
CA PRO A 277 23.87 10.34 -19.41
C PRO A 277 23.99 9.39 -20.62
N GLU A 278 24.89 8.43 -20.59
CA GLU A 278 25.17 7.55 -21.72
C GLU A 278 23.92 6.76 -22.15
N GLY A 279 23.48 6.96 -23.40
CA GLY A 279 22.31 6.28 -23.96
C GLY A 279 20.95 6.76 -23.44
N LEU A 280 20.91 7.90 -22.73
CA LEU A 280 19.70 8.52 -22.20
C LEU A 280 19.47 9.90 -22.81
N VAL A 281 18.21 10.30 -22.98
CA VAL A 281 17.85 11.66 -23.40
C VAL A 281 17.09 12.35 -22.28
N TRP A 282 17.69 13.38 -21.69
CA TRP A 282 16.98 14.22 -20.72
C TRP A 282 15.98 15.12 -21.46
N VAL A 283 14.70 14.99 -21.11
CA VAL A 283 13.64 15.84 -21.66
C VAL A 283 13.59 17.15 -20.87
N ASP A 284 14.19 18.21 -21.43
CA ASP A 284 14.34 19.52 -20.79
C ASP A 284 13.80 20.69 -21.62
N ALA A 285 13.41 20.46 -22.88
CA ALA A 285 12.83 21.51 -23.73
C ALA A 285 11.35 21.76 -23.40
N GLU A 286 10.93 23.02 -23.35
CA GLU A 286 9.51 23.38 -23.21
C GLU A 286 8.82 23.51 -24.57
N PRO A 287 7.53 23.13 -24.70
CA PRO A 287 6.63 22.65 -23.64
C PRO A 287 6.75 21.13 -23.32
N ALA A 288 7.71 20.41 -23.92
CA ALA A 288 7.79 18.96 -23.80
C ALA A 288 8.02 18.47 -22.37
N ALA A 289 8.86 19.14 -21.59
CA ALA A 289 9.12 18.81 -20.19
C ALA A 289 7.84 18.90 -19.34
N THR A 290 7.06 19.97 -19.49
CA THR A 290 5.77 20.14 -18.80
C THR A 290 4.74 19.09 -19.23
N VAL A 291 4.61 18.83 -20.54
CA VAL A 291 3.68 17.81 -21.06
C VAL A 291 4.09 16.40 -20.59
N LEU A 292 5.39 16.14 -20.47
CA LEU A 292 5.91 14.85 -19.99
C LEU A 292 5.58 14.62 -18.51
N ASP A 293 5.76 15.62 -17.66
CA ASP A 293 5.39 15.53 -16.24
C ASP A 293 3.89 15.20 -16.11
N LEU A 294 3.05 15.90 -16.88
CA LEU A 294 1.61 15.65 -16.88
C LEU A 294 1.26 14.25 -17.39
N GLY A 295 1.91 13.77 -18.46
CA GLY A 295 1.73 12.40 -18.96
C GLY A 295 2.13 11.34 -17.95
N ASN A 296 3.25 11.53 -17.25
CA ASN A 296 3.66 10.64 -16.15
C ASN A 296 2.68 10.72 -14.97
N ALA A 297 2.16 11.90 -14.64
CA ALA A 297 1.15 12.05 -13.59
C ALA A 297 -0.17 11.36 -13.96
N THR A 298 -0.61 11.42 -15.23
CA THR A 298 -1.76 10.68 -15.74
C THR A 298 -1.54 9.18 -15.62
N TYR A 299 -0.37 8.70 -16.02
CA TYR A 299 0.02 7.30 -15.88
C TYR A 299 0.02 6.85 -14.40
N GLN A 300 0.52 7.66 -13.49
CA GLN A 300 0.52 7.37 -12.05
C GLN A 300 -0.88 7.34 -11.45
N PHE A 301 -1.77 8.22 -11.90
CA PHE A 301 -3.17 8.20 -11.49
C PHE A 301 -3.87 6.92 -11.96
N MET A 302 -3.63 6.48 -13.19
CA MET A 302 -4.13 5.19 -13.70
C MET A 302 -3.65 4.02 -12.83
N LEU A 303 -2.35 3.97 -12.51
CA LEU A 303 -1.80 2.92 -11.67
C LEU A 303 -2.35 2.96 -10.24
N ARG A 304 -2.56 4.15 -9.67
CA ARG A 304 -3.22 4.31 -8.36
C ARG A 304 -4.67 3.82 -8.36
N ALA A 305 -5.39 4.03 -9.46
CA ALA A 305 -6.72 3.45 -9.61
C ALA A 305 -6.64 1.92 -9.64
N LEU A 306 -5.67 1.36 -10.37
CA LEU A 306 -5.47 -0.10 -10.45
C LEU A 306 -5.03 -0.73 -9.11
N THR A 307 -4.15 -0.08 -8.35
CA THR A 307 -3.77 -0.52 -6.98
C THR A 307 -4.95 -0.43 -6.02
N THR A 308 -5.88 0.50 -6.25
CA THR A 308 -7.11 0.62 -5.46
C THR A 308 -8.10 -0.51 -5.80
N LEU A 309 -8.20 -0.91 -7.07
CA LEU A 309 -9.03 -2.05 -7.51
C LEU A 309 -8.54 -3.39 -6.98
N THR A 310 -7.22 -3.51 -6.78
CA THR A 310 -6.53 -4.70 -6.27
C THR A 310 -6.23 -4.62 -4.76
N SER A 311 -6.91 -3.70 -4.06
CA SER A 311 -6.78 -3.50 -2.62
C SER A 311 -7.06 -4.79 -1.82
N PRO A 312 -6.40 -5.03 -0.66
CA PRO A 312 -6.74 -6.13 0.23
C PRO A 312 -8.13 -5.98 0.87
N VAL A 313 -8.80 -4.83 0.67
CA VAL A 313 -10.16 -4.57 1.14
C VAL A 313 -11.11 -4.52 -0.05
N ALA A 314 -12.11 -5.39 -0.05
CA ALA A 314 -13.12 -5.43 -1.10
C ALA A 314 -13.90 -4.09 -1.16
N LEU A 315 -13.88 -3.46 -2.33
CA LEU A 315 -14.63 -2.23 -2.57
C LEU A 315 -16.12 -2.52 -2.75
N ALA A 316 -16.98 -1.62 -2.27
CA ALA A 316 -18.40 -1.64 -2.62
C ALA A 316 -18.57 -1.51 -4.16
N PRO A 317 -19.61 -2.11 -4.77
CA PRO A 317 -19.76 -2.15 -6.23
C PRO A 317 -19.68 -0.78 -6.91
N GLY A 318 -20.33 0.26 -6.36
CA GLY A 318 -20.27 1.62 -6.89
C GLY A 318 -18.88 2.25 -6.79
N ALA A 319 -18.17 2.00 -5.69
CA ALA A 319 -16.79 2.46 -5.50
C ALA A 319 -15.84 1.78 -6.50
N ARG A 320 -15.98 0.47 -6.69
CA ARG A 320 -15.22 -0.32 -7.68
C ARG A 320 -15.48 0.17 -9.11
N ALA A 321 -16.74 0.43 -9.47
CA ALA A 321 -17.11 0.97 -10.78
C ALA A 321 -16.51 2.36 -11.01
N LEU A 322 -16.54 3.24 -10.00
CA LEU A 322 -15.93 4.56 -10.08
C LEU A 322 -14.40 4.49 -10.22
N THR A 323 -13.73 3.61 -9.48
CA THR A 323 -12.27 3.40 -9.61
C THR A 323 -11.91 2.84 -10.98
N THR A 324 -12.73 1.94 -11.52
CA THR A 324 -12.59 1.42 -12.88
C THR A 324 -12.72 2.53 -13.91
N GLU A 325 -13.73 3.38 -13.77
CA GLU A 325 -13.92 4.55 -14.62
C GLU A 325 -12.72 5.50 -14.54
N ALA A 326 -12.17 5.71 -13.35
CA ALA A 326 -10.97 6.53 -13.16
C ALA A 326 -9.76 5.98 -13.93
N MET A 327 -9.52 4.68 -13.85
CA MET A 327 -8.50 4.00 -14.64
C MET A 327 -8.74 4.21 -16.15
N ALA A 328 -9.96 3.92 -16.63
CA ALA A 328 -10.30 4.03 -18.05
C ALA A 328 -10.21 5.48 -18.57
N THR A 329 -10.56 6.47 -17.76
CA THR A 329 -10.43 7.90 -18.10
C THR A 329 -8.96 8.29 -18.28
N ALA A 330 -8.06 7.84 -17.39
CA ALA A 330 -6.64 8.10 -17.58
C ALA A 330 -6.03 7.33 -18.74
N MET A 331 -6.48 6.11 -19.03
CA MET A 331 -6.07 5.39 -20.25
C MET A 331 -6.42 6.20 -21.50
N ARG A 332 -7.65 6.73 -21.59
CA ARG A 332 -8.07 7.60 -22.71
C ARG A 332 -7.28 8.90 -22.79
N ALA A 333 -6.84 9.44 -21.64
CA ALA A 333 -6.04 10.65 -21.60
C ALA A 333 -4.58 10.40 -22.02
N LEU A 334 -4.02 9.24 -21.70
CA LEU A 334 -2.59 8.98 -21.84
C LEU A 334 -2.12 8.94 -23.29
N THR A 335 -2.84 8.24 -24.16
CA THR A 335 -2.50 8.09 -25.59
C THR A 335 -2.29 9.44 -26.30
N PRO A 336 -3.26 10.37 -26.32
CA PRO A 336 -3.08 11.65 -27.01
C PRO A 336 -1.98 12.53 -26.38
N ILE A 337 -1.73 12.44 -25.07
CA ILE A 337 -0.60 13.13 -24.43
C ILE A 337 0.73 12.55 -24.93
N ALA A 338 0.83 11.22 -24.97
CA ALA A 338 2.03 10.53 -25.43
C ALA A 338 2.31 10.81 -26.91
N GLU A 339 1.28 10.86 -27.74
CA GLU A 339 1.40 11.22 -29.16
C GLU A 339 1.82 12.68 -29.35
N LEU A 340 1.28 13.60 -28.56
CA LEU A 340 1.70 15.01 -28.57
C LEU A 340 3.20 15.13 -28.23
N LEU A 341 3.71 14.38 -27.24
CA LEU A 341 5.14 14.38 -26.91
C LEU A 341 6.01 14.04 -28.13
N THR A 342 5.57 13.11 -28.98
CA THR A 342 6.32 12.67 -30.16
C THR A 342 6.45 13.73 -31.26
N THR A 343 5.78 14.89 -31.10
CA THR A 343 5.87 16.05 -32.00
C THR A 343 6.63 17.22 -31.38
N LEU A 344 7.01 17.13 -30.11
CA LEU A 344 7.69 18.22 -29.39
C LEU A 344 9.19 17.92 -29.26
N PRO A 345 10.09 18.92 -29.42
CA PRO A 345 11.52 18.73 -29.19
C PRO A 345 11.78 18.20 -27.78
N ALA A 346 12.63 17.18 -27.64
CA ALA A 346 12.91 16.58 -26.34
C ALA A 346 13.89 17.44 -25.53
N SER A 347 14.98 17.87 -26.17
CA SER A 347 16.09 18.49 -25.46
C SER A 347 16.56 19.79 -26.09
N THR A 348 17.06 20.68 -25.23
CA THR A 348 17.75 21.90 -25.67
C THR A 348 19.19 21.64 -26.14
N THR A 349 19.74 20.47 -25.81
CA THR A 349 21.14 20.11 -26.08
C THR A 349 21.32 19.01 -27.12
N VAL A 350 20.28 18.21 -27.36
CA VAL A 350 20.25 17.18 -28.41
C VAL A 350 19.29 17.65 -29.51
N PRO A 351 19.79 18.13 -30.66
CA PRO A 351 18.93 18.60 -31.74
C PRO A 351 18.19 17.44 -32.42
N ASP A 352 17.08 17.75 -33.09
CA ASP A 352 16.34 16.85 -33.97
C ASP A 352 15.82 15.54 -33.35
N VAL A 353 15.60 15.54 -32.03
CA VAL A 353 14.96 14.45 -31.28
C VAL A 353 13.68 14.93 -30.62
N HIS A 354 12.61 14.13 -30.71
CA HIS A 354 11.32 14.41 -30.09
C HIS A 354 11.16 13.69 -28.74
N ALA A 355 10.36 14.27 -27.87
CA ALA A 355 10.07 13.71 -26.55
C ALA A 355 9.20 12.45 -26.66
N GLY A 356 9.27 11.61 -25.63
CA GLY A 356 8.39 10.46 -25.49
C GLY A 356 8.07 10.22 -24.02
N LEU A 357 6.94 9.56 -23.77
CA LEU A 357 6.48 9.26 -22.42
C LEU A 357 7.47 8.32 -21.71
N THR A 358 7.88 8.67 -20.49
CA THR A 358 8.88 7.87 -19.74
C THR A 358 8.25 6.76 -18.89
N PHE A 359 6.93 6.79 -18.70
CA PHE A 359 6.21 5.91 -17.77
C PHE A 359 6.82 5.89 -16.36
N THR A 360 7.26 7.06 -15.88
CA THR A 360 7.95 7.18 -14.59
C THR A 360 6.98 6.91 -13.45
N MET A 361 7.34 5.97 -12.59
CA MET A 361 6.59 5.52 -11.41
C MET A 361 7.12 6.13 -10.12
N SER A 362 6.21 6.26 -9.16
CA SER A 362 6.51 6.76 -7.82
C SER A 362 6.94 5.58 -6.99
N ARG A 363 7.90 5.79 -6.09
CA ARG A 363 8.25 4.79 -5.08
C ARG A 363 7.07 4.49 -4.14
N SER A 364 6.08 5.38 -4.06
CA SER A 364 4.90 5.27 -3.20
C SER A 364 3.66 4.74 -3.94
N LEU A 365 3.83 3.88 -4.95
CA LEU A 365 2.71 3.28 -5.69
C LEU A 365 2.11 2.05 -4.98
N GLU A 366 2.54 1.78 -3.76
CA GLU A 366 2.00 0.66 -2.98
C GLU A 366 0.50 0.83 -2.70
N VAL A 367 -0.16 -0.29 -2.46
CA VAL A 367 -1.58 -0.34 -2.15
C VAL A 367 -1.87 0.48 -0.89
N MET A 368 -2.79 1.43 -0.99
CA MET A 368 -3.19 2.26 0.13
C MET A 368 -4.05 1.42 1.09
N PRO A 369 -3.70 1.33 2.40
CA PRO A 369 -4.35 0.43 3.34
C PRO A 369 -5.79 0.85 3.68
N GLU A 370 -6.18 2.09 3.39
CA GLU A 370 -7.44 2.68 3.79
C GLU A 370 -8.19 3.25 2.56
N PRO A 371 -9.37 2.70 2.21
CA PRO A 371 -10.09 3.09 1.00
C PRO A 371 -10.40 4.59 0.90
N ARG A 372 -10.73 5.28 2.00
CA ARG A 372 -11.05 6.70 1.96
C ARG A 372 -9.83 7.54 1.54
N GLY A 373 -8.66 7.23 2.06
CA GLY A 373 -7.38 7.82 1.69
C GLY A 373 -7.02 7.54 0.23
N ALA A 374 -7.33 6.34 -0.27
CA ALA A 374 -7.20 6.01 -1.69
C ALA A 374 -8.10 6.91 -2.55
N PHE A 375 -9.40 7.00 -2.24
CA PHE A 375 -10.35 7.85 -2.99
C PHE A 375 -10.01 9.35 -2.89
N ARG A 376 -9.55 9.82 -1.73
CA ARG A 376 -9.10 11.21 -1.55
C ARG A 376 -7.87 11.50 -2.42
N THR A 377 -6.89 10.60 -2.42
CA THR A 377 -5.69 10.73 -3.26
C THR A 377 -6.04 10.70 -4.75
N LEU A 378 -6.98 9.84 -5.16
CA LEU A 378 -7.49 9.81 -6.53
C LEU A 378 -8.17 11.13 -6.89
N PHE A 379 -9.06 11.65 -6.05
CA PHE A 379 -9.70 12.95 -6.26
C PHE A 379 -8.66 14.09 -6.42
N GLU A 380 -7.74 14.24 -5.46
CA GLU A 380 -6.71 15.29 -5.50
C GLU A 380 -5.79 15.16 -6.73
N SER A 381 -5.60 13.94 -7.23
CA SER A 381 -4.83 13.70 -8.45
C SER A 381 -5.65 14.03 -9.70
N ALA A 382 -6.92 13.65 -9.76
CA ALA A 382 -7.81 13.96 -10.88
C ALA A 382 -7.99 15.49 -11.05
N ASP A 383 -8.19 16.22 -9.95
CA ASP A 383 -8.32 17.68 -9.93
C ASP A 383 -7.07 18.38 -10.49
N ARG A 384 -5.89 17.98 -9.99
CA ARG A 384 -4.61 18.50 -10.50
C ARG A 384 -4.37 18.15 -11.97
N LEU A 385 -4.75 16.95 -12.40
CA LEU A 385 -4.61 16.52 -13.79
C LEU A 385 -5.53 17.31 -14.72
N ALA A 386 -6.79 17.54 -14.35
CA ALA A 386 -7.72 18.34 -15.12
C ALA A 386 -7.19 19.77 -15.31
N ALA A 387 -6.75 20.40 -14.21
CA ALA A 387 -6.17 21.74 -14.24
C ALA A 387 -4.91 21.81 -15.13
N GLY A 388 -3.98 20.86 -14.96
CA GLY A 388 -2.75 20.80 -15.76
C GLY A 388 -3.02 20.54 -17.25
N LEU A 389 -4.00 19.69 -17.56
CA LEU A 389 -4.40 19.43 -18.96
C LEU A 389 -4.92 20.70 -19.61
N ARG A 390 -5.81 21.45 -18.94
CA ARG A 390 -6.33 22.71 -19.47
C ARG A 390 -5.23 23.74 -19.70
N ALA A 391 -4.30 23.86 -18.75
CA ALA A 391 -3.25 24.87 -18.81
C ALA A 391 -2.21 24.58 -19.91
N HIS A 392 -1.85 23.30 -20.12
CA HIS A 392 -0.66 22.96 -20.90
C HIS A 392 -0.91 22.07 -22.11
N VAL A 393 -1.89 21.14 -22.05
CA VAL A 393 -2.12 20.17 -23.12
C VAL A 393 -3.25 20.64 -24.05
N VAL A 394 -4.36 21.11 -23.51
CA VAL A 394 -5.51 21.58 -24.30
C VAL A 394 -5.14 22.77 -25.19
N THR A 395 -4.22 23.61 -24.72
CA THR A 395 -3.68 24.74 -25.51
C THR A 395 -2.93 24.26 -26.76
N LEU A 396 -2.33 23.07 -26.71
CA LEU A 396 -1.59 22.45 -27.83
C LEU A 396 -2.46 21.46 -28.63
N ALA A 397 -3.42 20.81 -27.97
CA ALA A 397 -4.30 19.78 -28.51
C ALA A 397 -5.74 20.02 -28.03
N PRO A 398 -6.52 20.90 -28.70
CA PRO A 398 -7.87 21.27 -28.26
C PRO A 398 -8.85 20.10 -28.13
N THR A 399 -8.61 19.00 -28.83
CA THR A 399 -9.38 17.76 -28.73
C THR A 399 -9.35 17.15 -27.32
N MET A 400 -8.38 17.52 -26.48
CA MET A 400 -8.26 17.08 -25.09
C MET A 400 -9.18 17.80 -24.11
N ALA A 401 -9.91 18.84 -24.54
CA ALA A 401 -10.82 19.59 -23.66
C ALA A 401 -11.86 18.68 -23.00
N ALA A 402 -12.48 17.78 -23.78
CA ALA A 402 -13.48 16.83 -23.28
C ALA A 402 -12.90 15.83 -22.24
N VAL A 403 -11.61 15.48 -22.36
CA VAL A 403 -10.93 14.62 -21.38
C VAL A 403 -10.72 15.37 -20.07
N ALA A 404 -10.33 16.65 -20.14
CA ALA A 404 -10.20 17.49 -18.95
C ALA A 404 -11.56 17.71 -18.26
N ASP A 405 -12.64 17.95 -19.03
CA ASP A 405 -14.01 18.05 -18.49
C ASP A 405 -14.43 16.75 -17.80
N GLY A 406 -14.12 15.59 -18.40
CA GLY A 406 -14.39 14.28 -17.80
C GLY A 406 -13.61 14.02 -16.52
N LEU A 407 -12.38 14.54 -16.39
CA LEU A 407 -11.60 14.45 -15.15
C LEU A 407 -12.17 15.34 -14.05
N ASP A 408 -12.76 16.49 -14.36
CA ASP A 408 -13.43 17.35 -13.38
C ASP A 408 -14.70 16.66 -12.81
N ASP A 409 -15.53 16.06 -13.68
CA ASP A 409 -16.69 15.27 -13.23
C ASP A 409 -16.26 14.10 -12.34
N LEU A 410 -15.24 13.37 -12.80
CA LEU A 410 -14.66 12.26 -12.05
C LEU A 410 -14.11 12.73 -10.70
N ALA A 411 -13.41 13.86 -10.64
CA ALA A 411 -12.88 14.44 -9.41
C ALA A 411 -14.02 14.74 -8.42
N ALA A 412 -15.12 15.36 -8.87
CA ALA A 412 -16.28 15.63 -8.03
C ALA A 412 -16.90 14.34 -7.46
N ARG A 413 -17.02 13.29 -8.27
CA ARG A 413 -17.55 11.99 -7.85
C ARG A 413 -16.60 11.23 -6.92
N LEU A 414 -15.29 11.27 -7.18
CA LEU A 414 -14.27 10.70 -6.30
C LEU A 414 -14.23 11.42 -4.94
N ARG A 415 -14.42 12.74 -4.93
CA ARG A 415 -14.55 13.52 -3.69
C ARG A 415 -15.75 13.07 -2.88
N ALA A 416 -16.93 13.00 -3.51
CA ALA A 416 -18.13 12.48 -2.85
C ALA A 416 -17.90 11.05 -2.33
N GLN A 417 -17.26 10.18 -3.12
CA GLN A 417 -16.91 8.84 -2.67
C GLN A 417 -15.93 8.84 -1.50
N SER A 418 -14.98 9.78 -1.42
CA SER A 418 -14.07 9.93 -0.26
C SER A 418 -14.77 10.43 1.01
N GLU A 419 -15.99 10.95 0.89
CA GLU A 419 -16.84 11.36 2.01
C GLU A 419 -17.80 10.24 2.42
N VAL A 420 -18.24 9.42 1.46
CA VAL A 420 -19.19 8.31 1.62
C VAL A 420 -18.53 6.95 1.84
N ALA A 421 -17.23 6.80 1.56
CA ALA A 421 -16.44 5.61 1.89
C ALA A 421 -16.39 5.45 3.41
N ALA A 422 -17.51 4.95 3.93
CA ALA A 422 -17.74 4.57 5.29
C ALA A 422 -16.75 3.45 5.63
N ILE A 423 -16.25 3.47 6.85
CA ILE A 423 -15.74 2.26 7.47
C ILE A 423 -16.94 1.30 7.53
N PRO A 424 -16.91 0.13 6.86
CA PRO A 424 -17.85 -0.92 7.17
C PRO A 424 -17.41 -1.55 8.50
N TYR A 425 -17.81 -0.90 9.58
CA TYR A 425 -18.19 -1.58 10.81
C TYR A 425 -19.51 -0.94 11.20
N GLY A 426 -20.60 -1.55 10.74
CA GLY A 426 -21.94 -1.01 10.88
C GLY A 426 -22.40 -1.04 12.33
N ASP A 427 -22.74 0.13 12.86
CA ASP A 427 -23.70 0.25 13.95
C ASP A 427 -25.09 0.43 13.32
N GLY A 428 -25.94 -0.57 13.46
CA GLY A 428 -27.36 -0.42 13.18
C GLY A 428 -28.06 0.16 14.41
N ALA A 429 -28.42 1.44 14.40
CA ALA A 429 -29.68 1.90 14.99
C ALA A 429 -29.98 3.37 14.67
N ALA A 430 -31.21 3.56 14.22
CA ALA A 430 -31.88 4.81 13.91
C ALA A 430 -31.78 5.86 15.02
N ALA A 431 -31.61 7.11 14.58
CA ALA A 431 -31.72 8.31 15.38
C ALA A 431 -33.05 8.39 16.13
N THR A 432 -33.01 8.68 17.42
CA THR A 432 -34.14 9.30 18.12
C THR A 432 -33.63 10.33 19.11
N THR A 433 -34.28 11.49 19.04
CA THR A 433 -33.92 12.78 19.59
C THR A 433 -33.93 12.79 21.13
N ALA A 434 -32.88 13.40 21.69
CA ALA A 434 -32.67 13.55 23.12
C ALA A 434 -33.64 14.56 23.75
N THR A 435 -33.95 14.34 25.03
CA THR A 435 -34.42 15.40 25.93
C THR A 435 -33.56 15.38 27.19
N THR A 436 -32.87 16.49 27.41
CA THR A 436 -31.96 16.77 28.52
C THR A 436 -32.73 17.00 29.82
N ALA A 437 -32.35 16.30 30.89
CA ALA A 437 -32.68 16.68 32.26
C ALA A 437 -31.44 16.58 33.15
N THR A 438 -31.02 17.74 33.64
CA THR A 438 -29.98 18.00 34.63
C THR A 438 -30.38 17.50 36.01
N ALA A 439 -29.49 16.78 36.70
CA ALA A 439 -29.59 16.58 38.15
C ALA A 439 -28.22 16.43 38.83
N THR A 440 -28.19 16.96 40.04
CA THR A 440 -27.11 17.42 40.91
C THR A 440 -26.36 16.31 41.66
N ALA A 441 -25.11 16.62 42.01
CA ALA A 441 -24.12 15.72 42.60
C ALA A 441 -24.21 15.60 44.13
N THR A 442 -23.84 14.43 44.66
CA THR A 442 -23.40 14.21 46.05
C THR A 442 -22.20 13.25 46.10
N ALA A 443 -21.39 13.39 47.15
CA ALA A 443 -19.94 13.13 47.23
C ALA A 443 -19.48 11.67 47.40
N ALA A 444 -18.19 11.42 47.11
CA ALA A 444 -17.56 10.11 46.94
C ALA A 444 -16.74 9.53 48.11
N ALA A 445 -16.74 8.19 48.23
CA ALA A 445 -15.87 7.42 49.13
C ALA A 445 -14.47 7.17 48.52
N ALA A 446 -13.47 6.94 49.38
CA ALA A 446 -12.03 6.98 49.06
C ALA A 446 -11.36 5.59 48.89
N TYR A 447 -10.26 5.53 48.13
CA TYR A 447 -9.41 4.35 47.88
C TYR A 447 -8.38 4.13 49.01
N ALA A 448 -8.08 2.86 49.35
CA ALA A 448 -7.03 2.52 50.31
C ALA A 448 -5.79 1.97 49.55
N PRO A 449 -4.59 2.59 49.67
CA PRO A 449 -3.37 2.11 49.00
C PRO A 449 -2.93 0.73 49.52
N GLY A 450 -2.44 -0.12 48.62
CA GLY A 450 -1.92 -1.46 48.95
C GLY A 450 -0.45 -1.44 49.40
N PRO A 451 0.11 -2.58 49.84
CA PRO A 451 1.52 -2.68 50.20
C PRO A 451 2.41 -2.43 48.96
N VAL A 452 3.46 -1.61 49.16
CA VAL A 452 4.49 -1.33 48.15
C VAL A 452 5.72 -2.17 48.48
N GLU A 453 6.14 -3.01 47.55
CA GLU A 453 7.38 -3.77 47.64
C GLU A 453 8.54 -2.89 47.16
N GLU A 454 9.62 -2.82 47.92
CA GLU A 454 10.83 -2.09 47.54
C GLU A 454 12.01 -3.04 47.36
N ALA A 455 12.72 -2.90 46.24
CA ALA A 455 13.98 -3.58 45.97
C ALA A 455 15.07 -2.54 45.76
N ARG A 456 16.07 -2.54 46.66
CA ARG A 456 17.19 -1.59 46.64
C ARG A 456 18.42 -2.25 46.04
N GLY A 457 18.93 -1.69 44.95
CA GLY A 457 20.25 -2.00 44.40
C GLY A 457 21.29 -0.97 44.84
N ARG A 458 22.45 -0.97 44.16
CA ARG A 458 23.54 -0.01 44.42
C ARG A 458 23.16 1.42 44.05
N ASP A 459 22.63 1.61 42.84
CA ASP A 459 22.42 2.94 42.24
C ASP A 459 20.92 3.28 42.02
N LEU A 460 20.01 2.34 42.32
CA LEU A 460 18.58 2.48 42.04
C LEU A 460 17.73 1.73 43.08
N ILE A 461 16.64 2.35 43.53
CA ILE A 461 15.54 1.68 44.24
C ILE A 461 14.39 1.49 43.25
N ILE A 462 13.90 0.25 43.10
CA ILE A 462 12.70 -0.08 42.34
C ILE A 462 11.57 -0.35 43.32
N ARG A 463 10.40 0.25 43.09
CA ARG A 463 9.19 0.03 43.88
C ARG A 463 8.12 -0.63 43.03
N PHE A 464 7.38 -1.56 43.60
CA PHE A 464 6.27 -2.26 42.96
C PHE A 464 5.00 -2.20 43.81
N GLU A 465 3.90 -1.71 43.22
CA GLU A 465 2.58 -1.67 43.86
C GLU A 465 1.62 -2.65 43.18
N THR A 466 1.43 -3.83 43.80
CA THR A 466 0.60 -4.92 43.27
C THR A 466 -0.83 -4.49 42.95
N ALA A 467 -1.40 -3.59 43.74
CA ALA A 467 -2.78 -3.10 43.56
C ALA A 467 -3.00 -2.43 42.19
N ARG A 468 -1.96 -1.80 41.62
CA ARG A 468 -2.01 -1.10 40.33
C ARG A 468 -1.54 -1.95 39.15
N CYS A 469 -0.93 -3.11 39.39
CA CYS A 469 -0.39 -3.93 38.31
C CYS A 469 -1.52 -4.56 37.47
N ILE A 470 -1.50 -4.32 36.15
CA ILE A 470 -2.41 -4.97 35.18
C ILE A 470 -1.80 -6.22 34.53
N HIS A 471 -0.65 -6.68 35.02
CA HIS A 471 0.10 -7.80 34.45
C HIS A 471 0.36 -7.65 32.94
N ALA A 472 0.70 -6.45 32.47
CA ALA A 472 1.04 -6.19 31.07
C ALA A 472 2.40 -6.77 30.64
N ARG A 473 3.15 -7.41 31.56
CA ARG A 473 4.40 -8.14 31.34
C ARG A 473 5.58 -7.36 30.74
N HIS A 474 5.49 -6.05 30.53
CA HIS A 474 6.59 -5.21 30.03
C HIS A 474 7.87 -5.32 30.89
N CYS A 475 7.74 -5.48 32.21
CA CYS A 475 8.89 -5.66 33.10
C CYS A 475 9.60 -7.00 32.91
N VAL A 476 8.88 -8.11 33.07
CA VAL A 476 9.43 -9.47 32.97
C VAL A 476 9.90 -9.83 31.56
N THR A 477 9.37 -9.17 30.52
CA THR A 477 9.84 -9.34 29.13
C THR A 477 10.97 -8.39 28.75
N GLY A 478 10.97 -7.16 29.31
CA GLY A 478 11.99 -6.15 29.03
C GLY A 478 13.31 -6.35 29.79
N ALA A 479 13.26 -6.85 31.04
CA ALA A 479 14.45 -7.23 31.81
C ALA A 479 14.20 -8.52 32.62
N PRO A 480 14.23 -9.70 31.96
CA PRO A 480 13.95 -10.99 32.61
C PRO A 480 14.97 -11.40 33.67
N ARG A 481 16.15 -10.76 33.72
CA ARG A 481 17.15 -10.96 34.79
C ARG A 481 16.89 -10.10 36.02
N VAL A 482 16.19 -8.97 35.85
CA VAL A 482 15.83 -8.06 36.94
C VAL A 482 14.47 -8.42 37.51
N PHE A 483 13.47 -8.70 36.67
CA PHE A 483 12.12 -9.06 37.08
C PHE A 483 11.86 -10.54 36.80
N LEU A 484 12.04 -11.37 37.83
CA LEU A 484 11.81 -12.81 37.71
C LEU A 484 10.32 -13.11 37.77
N ALA A 485 9.80 -13.83 36.78
CA ALA A 485 8.42 -14.30 36.79
C ALA A 485 8.31 -15.66 37.50
N ASN A 486 7.21 -15.86 38.25
CA ASN A 486 6.84 -17.16 38.84
C ASN A 486 7.86 -17.75 39.82
N VAL A 487 8.60 -16.92 40.56
CA VAL A 487 9.54 -17.36 41.59
C VAL A 487 8.94 -17.22 43.00
N VAL A 488 9.42 -18.04 43.93
CA VAL A 488 9.13 -17.90 45.36
C VAL A 488 10.28 -17.12 46.01
N GLY A 489 9.97 -16.01 46.68
CA GLY A 489 10.97 -15.13 47.31
C GLY A 489 11.21 -13.83 46.53
N PRO A 490 12.38 -13.18 46.72
CA PRO A 490 12.73 -11.96 46.01
C PRO A 490 12.68 -12.16 44.49
N TRP A 491 12.04 -11.24 43.79
CA TRP A 491 11.79 -11.33 42.36
C TRP A 491 12.20 -10.08 41.58
N ILE A 492 12.70 -9.05 42.27
CA ILE A 492 13.23 -7.80 41.69
C ILE A 492 14.71 -7.67 42.09
N PHE A 493 15.61 -7.60 41.11
CA PHE A 493 17.06 -7.53 41.31
C PHE A 493 17.67 -6.34 40.55
N PRO A 494 17.66 -5.11 41.13
CA PRO A 494 18.03 -3.89 40.40
C PRO A 494 19.48 -3.84 39.89
N ASP A 495 20.39 -4.64 40.47
CA ASP A 495 21.80 -4.67 40.07
C ASP A 495 22.09 -5.56 38.85
N GLU A 496 21.11 -6.30 38.35
CA GLU A 496 21.28 -7.24 37.22
C GLU A 496 21.17 -6.56 35.83
N ALA A 497 20.94 -5.25 35.78
CA ALA A 497 20.94 -4.47 34.54
C ALA A 497 21.41 -3.01 34.78
N PRO A 498 21.87 -2.30 33.72
CA PRO A 498 22.17 -0.87 33.80
C PRO A 498 20.98 -0.03 34.25
N VAL A 499 21.23 1.02 35.04
CA VAL A 499 20.19 1.90 35.60
C VAL A 499 19.29 2.51 34.52
N ASP A 500 19.86 2.96 33.40
CA ASP A 500 19.09 3.62 32.33
C ASP A 500 18.14 2.65 31.59
N ASP A 501 18.50 1.38 31.48
CA ASP A 501 17.63 0.34 30.92
C ASP A 501 16.42 0.11 31.85
N LEU A 502 16.67 0.07 33.17
CA LEU A 502 15.63 -0.12 34.18
C LEU A 502 14.68 1.07 34.27
N ILE A 503 15.18 2.29 34.06
CA ILE A 503 14.36 3.47 33.96
C ILE A 503 13.45 3.41 32.73
N THR A 504 13.99 2.97 31.60
CA THR A 504 13.20 2.79 30.37
C THR A 504 12.07 1.79 30.61
N ILE A 505 12.37 0.64 31.22
CA ILE A 505 11.39 -0.40 31.54
C ILE A 505 10.35 0.11 32.55
N ALA A 506 10.78 0.80 33.60
CA ALA A 506 9.87 1.42 34.56
C ALA A 506 8.93 2.41 33.89
N ARG A 507 9.42 3.23 32.93
CA ARG A 507 8.62 4.17 32.12
C ARG A 507 7.68 3.50 31.13
N THR A 508 7.97 2.27 30.70
CA THR A 508 7.05 1.48 29.85
C THR A 508 5.92 0.82 30.65
N CYS A 509 5.99 0.76 31.98
CA CYS A 509 4.90 0.24 32.81
C CYS A 509 3.60 1.05 32.61
N PRO A 510 2.54 0.51 31.98
CA PRO A 510 1.39 1.30 31.57
C PRO A 510 0.55 1.80 32.76
N SER A 511 0.54 1.05 33.87
CA SER A 511 -0.24 1.40 35.07
C SER A 511 0.52 2.22 36.10
N GLY A 512 1.82 2.46 35.87
CA GLY A 512 2.72 3.08 36.85
C GLY A 512 2.92 2.25 38.12
N ALA A 513 2.64 0.94 38.07
CA ALA A 513 2.85 0.04 39.20
C ALA A 513 4.33 -0.16 39.54
N ILE A 514 5.23 0.11 38.59
CA ILE A 514 6.67 0.15 38.81
C ILE A 514 7.11 1.60 38.79
N THR A 515 7.76 2.04 39.86
CA THR A 515 8.42 3.34 39.98
C THR A 515 9.86 3.15 40.44
N TYR A 516 10.67 4.21 40.34
CA TYR A 516 12.08 4.15 40.71
C TYR A 516 12.53 5.42 41.45
N GLU A 517 13.60 5.30 42.21
CA GLU A 517 14.36 6.39 42.81
C GLU A 517 15.85 6.17 42.53
N ARG A 518 16.47 7.17 41.91
CA ARG A 518 17.90 7.13 41.54
C ARG A 518 18.75 7.51 42.76
N LEU A 519 19.68 6.63 43.11
CA LEU A 519 20.66 6.85 44.18
C LEU A 519 21.97 7.45 43.64
N ASP A 520 22.18 7.40 42.32
CA ASP A 520 23.34 7.93 41.61
C ASP A 520 23.27 9.45 41.31
N GLY A 521 22.23 10.13 41.81
CA GLY A 521 22.02 11.57 41.59
C GLY A 521 21.41 11.93 40.23
N GLY A 522 21.00 10.94 39.42
CA GLY A 522 20.28 11.20 38.16
C GLY A 522 18.85 11.73 38.37
N ALA A 523 18.24 12.24 37.29
CA ALA A 523 16.93 12.88 37.37
C ALA A 523 15.80 11.92 37.79
N PRO A 524 14.86 12.37 38.66
CA PRO A 524 13.68 11.59 39.02
C PRO A 524 12.72 11.44 37.83
N GLU A 525 11.70 10.60 37.98
CA GLU A 525 10.62 10.53 37.00
C GLU A 525 9.83 11.86 36.98
N THR A 526 9.67 12.45 35.80
CA THR A 526 8.92 13.69 35.60
C THR A 526 7.60 13.42 34.89
N ALA A 527 6.58 14.22 35.20
CA ALA A 527 5.32 14.20 34.48
C ALA A 527 5.52 14.55 32.98
N PRO A 528 4.65 14.06 32.08
CA PRO A 528 4.71 14.44 30.68
C PRO A 528 4.36 15.94 30.51
N PRO A 529 4.82 16.57 29.42
CA PRO A 529 4.51 17.98 29.15
C PRO A 529 3.03 18.25 28.86
N ARG A 530 2.23 17.21 28.60
CA ARG A 530 0.80 17.28 28.33
C ARG A 530 0.10 16.12 29.02
N ASN A 531 -1.03 16.40 29.66
CA ASN A 531 -1.87 15.37 30.24
C ASN A 531 -2.65 14.66 29.13
N VAL A 532 -2.49 13.35 29.03
CA VAL A 532 -3.12 12.54 27.98
C VAL A 532 -3.88 11.38 28.59
N VAL A 533 -5.11 11.16 28.13
CA VAL A 533 -5.89 9.96 28.43
C VAL A 533 -6.14 9.19 27.15
N ARG A 534 -5.55 8.00 27.03
CA ARG A 534 -5.75 7.11 25.87
C ARG A 534 -6.85 6.10 26.15
N VAL A 535 -7.82 5.99 25.26
CA VAL A 535 -8.90 5.01 25.33
C VAL A 535 -8.46 3.72 24.64
N ARG A 536 -8.17 2.65 25.41
CA ARG A 536 -7.74 1.38 24.83
C ARG A 536 -8.94 0.58 24.31
N GLU A 537 -8.84 0.06 23.09
CA GLU A 537 -9.81 -0.87 22.51
C GLU A 537 -10.13 -2.01 23.49
N ASN A 538 -11.42 -2.24 23.76
CA ASN A 538 -11.92 -3.26 24.70
C ASN A 538 -11.30 -3.21 26.10
N GLY A 539 -10.60 -2.12 26.44
CA GLY A 539 -9.71 -2.05 27.58
C GLY A 539 -9.86 -0.78 28.40
N PRO A 540 -8.92 -0.51 29.32
CA PRO A 540 -8.99 0.60 30.25
C PRO A 540 -8.68 1.96 29.61
N TYR A 541 -8.88 3.03 30.37
CA TYR A 541 -8.25 4.31 30.10
C TYR A 541 -6.79 4.26 30.56
N ALA A 542 -5.85 4.58 29.68
CA ALA A 542 -4.44 4.73 30.02
C ALA A 542 -4.10 6.22 30.16
N VAL A 543 -3.88 6.66 31.39
CA VAL A 543 -3.58 8.05 31.76
C VAL A 543 -2.08 8.24 31.83
N HIS A 544 -1.57 9.29 31.19
CA HIS A 544 -0.19 9.77 31.33
C HIS A 544 -0.24 11.29 31.53
N ALA A 545 -0.02 11.75 32.75
CA ALA A 545 -0.30 13.12 33.18
C ALA A 545 0.47 13.46 34.45
N ASP A 546 0.55 14.74 34.82
CA ASP A 546 0.73 15.10 36.23
C ASP A 546 -0.59 14.82 36.95
N LEU A 547 -0.76 13.60 37.47
CA LEU A 547 -2.06 13.05 37.87
C LEU A 547 -2.25 13.09 39.39
N ARG A 548 -3.36 13.69 39.84
CA ARG A 548 -3.90 13.57 41.19
C ARG A 548 -5.18 12.74 41.19
N LEU A 549 -5.14 11.56 41.78
CA LEU A 549 -6.32 10.69 41.86
C LEU A 549 -6.99 10.86 43.22
N ALA A 550 -8.19 11.46 43.25
CA ALA A 550 -8.91 11.71 44.50
C ALA A 550 -9.25 10.39 45.20
N GLY A 551 -9.03 10.36 46.51
CA GLY A 551 -9.17 9.15 47.31
C GLY A 551 -7.93 8.26 47.33
N ALA A 552 -6.86 8.54 46.57
CA ALA A 552 -5.59 7.81 46.69
C ALA A 552 -4.71 8.38 47.81
N GLY A 553 -4.84 7.87 49.05
CA GLY A 553 -3.97 8.30 50.17
C GLY A 553 -2.49 7.92 49.98
N GLY A 554 -1.57 8.62 50.68
CA GLY A 554 -0.13 8.31 50.73
C GLY A 554 0.70 8.88 49.57
N ALA A 555 1.87 8.29 49.30
CA ALA A 555 2.74 8.64 48.15
C ALA A 555 2.06 8.46 46.77
N ALA A 556 0.83 7.92 46.75
CA ALA A 556 -0.05 7.78 45.59
C ALA A 556 -0.91 9.04 45.29
N ALA A 557 -0.80 10.11 46.07
CA ALA A 557 -1.55 11.36 45.83
C ALA A 557 -1.17 12.06 44.52
N THR A 558 0.05 11.83 44.04
CA THR A 558 0.54 12.32 42.74
C THR A 558 1.24 11.18 42.01
N MET A 559 0.88 10.94 40.75
CA MET A 559 1.50 9.91 39.92
C MET A 559 1.63 10.39 38.48
N THR A 560 2.47 9.75 37.68
CA THR A 560 2.64 10.10 36.27
C THR A 560 1.72 9.27 35.36
N ARG A 561 1.39 8.04 35.77
CA ARG A 561 0.73 7.03 34.94
C ARG A 561 -0.27 6.19 35.73
N ALA A 562 -1.41 5.89 35.11
CA ALA A 562 -2.44 5.01 35.67
C ALA A 562 -3.27 4.33 34.58
N THR A 563 -3.77 3.12 34.88
CA THR A 563 -4.79 2.46 34.04
C THR A 563 -6.09 2.36 34.81
N LEU A 564 -7.13 3.06 34.32
CA LEU A 564 -8.42 3.18 35.00
C LEU A 564 -9.50 2.33 34.32
N CYS A 565 -10.35 1.72 35.13
CA CYS A 565 -11.41 0.81 34.68
C CYS A 565 -12.43 1.56 33.81
N ARG A 566 -12.72 0.98 32.64
CA ARG A 566 -13.76 1.44 31.69
C ARG A 566 -14.96 0.49 31.60
N CYS A 567 -14.77 -0.77 31.99
CA CYS A 567 -15.72 -1.86 31.79
C CYS A 567 -16.72 -2.05 32.93
N GLY A 568 -16.46 -1.50 34.12
CA GLY A 568 -17.27 -1.74 35.32
C GLY A 568 -17.03 -3.08 36.02
N ALA A 569 -16.20 -3.98 35.49
CA ALA A 569 -15.96 -5.32 36.06
C ALA A 569 -14.77 -5.40 37.03
N SER A 570 -13.85 -4.42 37.02
CA SER A 570 -12.64 -4.46 37.89
C SER A 570 -12.98 -4.63 39.37
N GLN A 571 -12.24 -5.47 40.09
CA GLN A 571 -12.37 -5.60 41.55
C GLN A 571 -11.55 -4.55 42.31
N ARG A 572 -10.75 -3.75 41.59
CA ARG A 572 -9.83 -2.74 42.16
C ARG A 572 -10.17 -1.32 41.70
N LYS A 573 -11.45 -1.04 41.45
CA LYS A 573 -11.90 0.28 40.96
C LYS A 573 -11.39 1.39 41.90
N PRO A 574 -10.94 2.53 41.35
CA PRO A 574 -11.04 2.95 39.95
C PRO A 574 -10.01 2.33 39.00
N PHE A 575 -9.03 1.57 39.49
CA PHE A 575 -8.00 0.95 38.66
C PHE A 575 -8.55 -0.22 37.85
N CYS A 576 -7.91 -0.48 36.71
CA CYS A 576 -8.10 -1.73 35.96
C CYS A 576 -7.26 -2.83 36.59
N ASP A 577 -7.79 -4.05 36.65
CA ASP A 577 -7.10 -5.26 37.11
C ASP A 577 -7.06 -6.37 36.05
N GLY A 578 -7.49 -6.05 34.82
CA GLY A 578 -7.60 -7.02 33.71
C GLY A 578 -8.97 -7.72 33.60
N SER A 579 -9.89 -7.54 34.55
CA SER A 579 -11.20 -8.24 34.54
C SER A 579 -12.07 -7.98 33.30
N HIS A 580 -11.76 -6.96 32.50
CA HIS A 580 -12.44 -6.67 31.23
C HIS A 580 -12.33 -7.80 30.20
N VAL A 581 -11.25 -8.60 30.23
CA VAL A 581 -11.07 -9.75 29.32
C VAL A 581 -12.08 -10.84 29.66
N ALA A 582 -12.10 -11.28 30.92
CA ALA A 582 -13.03 -12.32 31.38
C ALA A 582 -14.50 -11.86 31.32
N ALA A 583 -14.75 -10.56 31.52
CA ALA A 583 -16.08 -9.98 31.38
C ALA A 583 -16.54 -9.80 29.92
N GLY A 584 -15.71 -10.13 28.91
CA GLY A 584 -16.04 -9.96 27.51
C GLY A 584 -16.33 -8.51 27.12
N PHE A 585 -15.70 -7.54 27.81
CA PHE A 585 -16.01 -6.14 27.62
C PHE A 585 -15.67 -5.69 26.20
N THR A 586 -16.70 -5.29 25.45
CA THR A 586 -16.56 -4.82 24.08
C THR A 586 -16.89 -3.32 24.03
N ALA A 587 -15.90 -2.50 23.69
CA ALA A 587 -16.08 -1.07 23.49
C ALA A 587 -14.93 -0.48 22.67
N SER A 588 -15.28 0.25 21.62
CA SER A 588 -14.30 0.96 20.79
C SER A 588 -13.41 1.90 21.61
N GLY A 589 -12.11 1.86 21.32
CA GLY A 589 -11.12 2.86 21.73
C GLY A 589 -10.99 4.01 20.73
N GLU A 590 -11.74 3.97 19.63
CA GLU A 590 -11.63 4.85 18.46
C GLU A 590 -12.80 5.85 18.38
N ALA A 591 -13.20 6.46 19.50
CA ALA A 591 -14.30 7.43 19.49
C ALA A 591 -14.02 8.61 18.54
N ALA A 592 -15.07 9.15 17.93
CA ALA A 592 -14.98 10.23 16.96
C ALA A 592 -14.32 11.50 17.55
N THR A 593 -13.51 12.19 16.75
CA THR A 593 -12.93 13.48 17.13
C THR A 593 -14.01 14.55 17.24
N ARG A 594 -13.96 15.32 18.32
CA ARG A 594 -14.76 16.52 18.53
C ARG A 594 -13.93 17.77 18.22
N PRO A 595 -14.51 18.79 17.58
CA PRO A 595 -13.84 20.09 17.44
C PRO A 595 -13.45 20.61 18.82
N SER A 596 -12.17 20.94 18.99
CA SER A 596 -11.63 21.45 20.24
C SER A 596 -10.41 22.33 19.95
N GLU A 597 -10.23 23.37 20.77
CA GLU A 597 -9.08 24.25 20.68
C GLU A 597 -7.80 23.54 21.14
N PRO A 598 -6.61 24.03 20.75
CA PRO A 598 -5.34 23.52 21.27
C PRO A 598 -5.30 23.55 22.81
N LEU A 599 -4.72 22.50 23.40
CA LEU A 599 -4.62 22.38 24.85
C LEU A 599 -3.63 23.40 25.42
N HIS A 600 -4.05 24.18 26.41
CA HIS A 600 -3.20 25.13 27.12
C HIS A 600 -2.45 24.49 28.29
N ASP A 601 -1.42 25.16 28.78
CA ASP A 601 -0.73 24.77 30.01
C ASP A 601 -1.61 25.09 31.22
N GLY A 602 -1.66 24.21 32.21
CA GLY A 602 -2.52 24.43 33.37
C GLY A 602 -2.22 23.48 34.52
N PRO A 603 -3.12 23.41 35.53
CA PRO A 603 -2.88 22.63 36.73
C PRO A 603 -2.74 21.13 36.45
N PRO A 604 -2.21 20.34 37.42
CA PRO A 604 -2.24 18.89 37.36
C PRO A 604 -3.64 18.35 37.08
N LEU A 605 -3.73 17.23 36.34
CA LEU A 605 -4.99 16.57 36.06
C LEU A 605 -5.52 15.91 37.34
N GLU A 606 -6.63 16.42 37.88
CA GLU A 606 -7.37 15.75 38.95
C GLU A 606 -8.38 14.77 38.35
N ILE A 607 -8.34 13.51 38.79
CA ILE A 607 -9.36 12.51 38.49
C ILE A 607 -10.06 12.14 39.78
N ARG A 608 -11.38 12.33 39.82
CA ARG A 608 -12.25 11.95 40.94
C ARG A 608 -13.26 10.88 40.50
N PRO A 609 -13.11 9.62 40.93
CA PRO A 609 -14.16 8.63 40.77
C PRO A 609 -15.40 9.06 41.55
N GLN A 610 -16.54 9.22 40.87
CA GLN A 610 -17.84 9.43 41.53
C GLN A 610 -18.40 8.07 41.98
N PRO A 611 -19.01 7.93 43.17
CA PRO A 611 -19.57 6.66 43.63
C PRO A 611 -20.62 6.21 42.65
N ASP A 612 -20.60 4.92 42.34
CA ASP A 612 -21.56 4.31 41.44
C ASP A 612 -21.64 5.02 40.06
N GLY A 613 -20.61 5.80 39.73
CA GLY A 613 -20.64 6.81 38.69
C GLY A 613 -19.35 6.94 37.88
N PRO A 614 -19.25 7.98 37.03
CA PRO A 614 -18.13 8.19 36.12
C PRO A 614 -16.83 8.59 36.82
N LEU A 615 -15.75 8.64 36.04
CA LEU A 615 -14.52 9.34 36.41
C LEU A 615 -14.66 10.82 36.03
N MET A 616 -14.63 11.71 37.02
CA MET A 616 -14.63 13.15 36.82
C MET A 616 -13.20 13.63 36.60
N LEU A 617 -12.91 14.20 35.44
CA LEU A 617 -11.62 14.81 35.10
C LEU A 617 -11.72 16.32 35.29
N SER A 618 -10.69 16.93 35.87
CA SER A 618 -10.57 18.38 36.05
C SER A 618 -9.11 18.81 35.82
N GLY A 619 -8.92 19.80 34.95
CA GLY A 619 -7.63 20.25 34.44
C GLY A 619 -7.47 19.95 32.94
N PRO A 620 -6.54 20.66 32.25
CA PRO A 620 -6.35 20.52 30.81
C PRO A 620 -5.88 19.09 30.48
N VAL A 621 -6.63 18.40 29.61
CA VAL A 621 -6.35 17.04 29.20
C VAL A 621 -6.70 16.81 27.73
N GLU A 622 -5.82 16.09 27.04
CA GLU A 622 -6.10 15.56 25.71
C GLU A 622 -6.56 14.10 25.82
N ILE A 623 -7.80 13.84 25.41
CA ILE A 623 -8.34 12.49 25.32
C ILE A 623 -8.02 11.99 23.92
N CYS A 624 -7.27 10.91 23.81
CA CYS A 624 -6.90 10.28 22.55
C CYS A 624 -7.42 8.86 22.44
N THR A 625 -7.48 8.36 21.22
CA THR A 625 -7.70 6.96 20.94
C THR A 625 -6.49 6.12 21.34
N GLY A 626 -6.63 4.79 21.27
CA GLY A 626 -5.52 3.87 21.47
C GLY A 626 -4.37 4.07 20.47
N THR A 627 -4.69 4.53 19.26
CA THR A 627 -3.74 4.84 18.16
C THR A 627 -3.12 6.24 18.26
N GLY A 628 -3.59 7.09 19.18
CA GLY A 628 -3.03 8.42 19.43
C GLY A 628 -3.77 9.57 18.75
N ARG A 629 -4.83 9.31 17.97
CA ARG A 629 -5.70 10.36 17.41
C ARG A 629 -6.43 11.08 18.52
N THR A 630 -6.48 12.41 18.47
CA THR A 630 -7.25 13.23 19.41
C THR A 630 -8.74 12.95 19.28
N ILE A 631 -9.38 12.56 20.38
CA ILE A 631 -10.84 12.49 20.54
C ILE A 631 -11.36 13.86 20.96
N ASP A 632 -10.76 14.48 21.98
CA ASP A 632 -11.20 15.77 22.52
C ASP A 632 -10.06 16.44 23.31
N ARG A 633 -10.07 17.77 23.41
CA ARG A 633 -9.17 18.57 24.27
C ARG A 633 -10.03 19.46 25.15
N VAL A 634 -9.97 19.23 26.45
CA VAL A 634 -10.91 19.82 27.42
C VAL A 634 -10.24 20.10 28.76
N ASP A 635 -10.82 21.02 29.53
CA ASP A 635 -10.45 21.28 30.94
C ASP A 635 -11.18 20.38 31.95
N GLY A 636 -12.04 19.51 31.45
CA GLY A 636 -12.74 18.54 32.26
C GLY A 636 -13.67 17.67 31.44
N ALA A 637 -13.86 16.44 31.90
CA ALA A 637 -14.71 15.45 31.25
C ALA A 637 -15.31 14.50 32.28
N ARG A 638 -16.38 13.79 31.90
CA ARG A 638 -16.90 12.66 32.66
C ARG A 638 -16.71 11.41 31.83
N LEU A 639 -15.78 10.55 32.23
CA LEU A 639 -15.51 9.31 31.50
C LEU A 639 -16.35 8.16 32.05
N CYS A 640 -16.93 7.36 31.15
CA CYS A 640 -17.71 6.19 31.50
C CYS A 640 -16.82 5.16 32.22
N ARG A 641 -17.21 4.78 33.44
CA ARG A 641 -16.55 3.74 34.26
C ARG A 641 -17.35 2.44 34.32
N CYS A 642 -18.65 2.47 33.98
CA CYS A 642 -19.58 1.36 34.16
C CYS A 642 -19.65 0.38 32.98
N GLY A 643 -18.99 0.66 31.86
CA GLY A 643 -19.08 -0.14 30.64
C GLY A 643 -20.41 -0.03 29.87
N GLY A 644 -21.44 0.61 30.42
CA GLY A 644 -22.77 0.68 29.82
C GLY A 644 -23.06 1.89 28.93
N SER A 645 -22.22 2.95 28.95
CA SER A 645 -22.56 4.19 28.25
C SER A 645 -22.68 4.03 26.73
N ALA A 646 -23.66 4.66 26.10
CA ALA A 646 -23.77 4.69 24.64
C ALA A 646 -22.78 5.66 23.99
N THR A 647 -22.27 6.66 24.75
CA THR A 647 -21.38 7.72 24.24
C THR A 647 -19.93 7.58 24.72
N LYS A 648 -19.50 6.35 24.99
CA LYS A 648 -18.11 6.05 25.39
C LYS A 648 -17.10 6.76 24.46
N PRO A 649 -16.01 7.33 24.99
CA PRO A 649 -15.53 7.21 26.36
C PRO A 649 -16.27 8.08 27.39
N PHE A 650 -17.21 8.92 26.96
CA PHE A 650 -17.92 9.83 27.84
C PHE A 650 -19.06 9.11 28.58
N CYS A 651 -19.50 9.70 29.68
CA CYS A 651 -20.62 9.23 30.47
C CYS A 651 -21.92 9.90 30.01
N ASP A 652 -22.95 9.11 29.78
CA ASP A 652 -24.32 9.52 29.43
C ASP A 652 -25.33 9.24 30.57
N GLY A 653 -24.85 8.94 31.78
CA GLY A 653 -25.72 8.59 32.92
C GLY A 653 -26.19 7.14 32.98
N THR A 654 -25.78 6.27 32.03
CA THR A 654 -26.21 4.87 32.01
C THR A 654 -25.90 4.10 33.31
N HIS A 655 -24.83 4.46 34.02
CA HIS A 655 -24.47 3.87 35.31
C HIS A 655 -25.62 3.86 36.33
N ALA A 656 -26.43 4.94 36.39
CA ALA A 656 -27.58 5.00 37.30
C ALA A 656 -28.70 4.05 36.87
N ARG A 657 -28.97 3.96 35.56
CA ARG A 657 -30.01 3.10 34.98
C ARG A 657 -29.72 1.62 35.16
N ILE A 658 -28.46 1.21 35.00
CA ILE A 658 -28.05 -0.19 35.13
C ILE A 658 -27.71 -0.57 36.58
N GLY A 659 -27.92 0.33 37.54
CA GLY A 659 -27.59 0.09 38.95
C GLY A 659 -26.11 -0.22 39.17
N PHE A 660 -25.21 0.44 38.43
CA PHE A 660 -23.76 0.26 38.60
C PHE A 660 -23.38 0.50 40.07
N ARG A 661 -22.55 -0.39 40.62
CA ARG A 661 -22.01 -0.26 41.97
C ARG A 661 -20.50 -0.25 41.92
N ALA A 662 -19.92 0.81 42.44
CA ALA A 662 -18.49 0.99 42.58
C ALA A 662 -18.24 1.98 43.71
N PRO A 663 -17.65 1.51 44.85
CA PRO A 663 -17.34 2.38 45.97
C PRO A 663 -16.43 3.54 45.57
#